data_AF-A0A847K1C9-F1
#
_entry.id   AF-A0A847K1C9-F1
#
_cell.length_a   1.000
_cell.length_b   1.000
_cell.length_c   1.000
_cell.angle_alpha   90.00
_cell.angle_beta   90.00
_cell.angle_gamma   90.00
#
_symmetry.space_group_name_H-M   'P 1'
#
loop_
_entity.id
_entity.type
_entity.pdbx_description
1 polymer ?
#
loop_
_entity_poly.entity_id
_entity_poly.type
_entity_poly.pdbx_seq_one_letter_code
_entity_poly.pdbx_strand_id
1 'polypeptide(L)'
;MVRASMAFVAILAAGAAVSHGRRPTDRRWEIAFDFVERFSDGKPSGSPSTEVRTDRAGGVNRIAIFQHPALEAGAPEARLTFATVQLPALANGERLRLRLFLGMSDRIGRAAASGADGCEFAVRVADRELLRKVWNEQKWFEWTADLTEYAGKTVSVEFRVGARANSNSDWALWGEPRIEIVGRPWKPREGPGSPALRLDALRRAEGEPDEDRTALNRQEAYGSAVVAVMDPYLDLPVQVERWSSRVGAPAVPLAPVIAAGEGPDPMNHTLVRVLNRYGMAEAQFLAFPPDVRGGVSVAIGRTGAGAGRIATAPLSAPSVREVRIFDLHGVPTASFVPDAALRSPLAIAAGRFLADRKGDVIAVLGGGQGRLYDWGGKLLKRFPAPTTAAPLTLSRVPSAGGDRLLAHARNARSAYLIAFSPMKVTELRTPAQAEGVYPSAFAGRHLATVRHASESRVTVIQRGQPDRTVDVGIYENLFWYQWYRPTKEGQHVRVSDFAHLRTDHATDAGRDPEMAADPASWSAQAMIARFGSKGGFAGYLTDRPKLWEPCFTHRQPKGVFEAWLKAKDPSTGLHVYPMLTRNGRPVEYGEFGNIDFYASTYAFGLPAIDNLYILPLRQFLRQLAAPFRQRPEHCAGLEPNHEHEIAVEADGSMGDYNLKMIEGFASYLRRMYGGDDDARFASLGARFDEHFDAPRNWERGDWDAYDTANPFYRAWIGFNRYVVSRRVAETFREALLAGFPPEIIKCHQIPDTYAVGNLQAFSDVTARFTPIDWMLNAGTGYGFTRYGVWYNRPHDALQDAHASGFDAVSIGEYQALTPDARAAYEQLRFMFDNGCVSAHCMLWPAGHDRGFNDTMHQALERLIAEDPPRPGLTGGVGQIRPFTDAGRRFDIACIGTGPQRTGLLKSLNADGSWEGTVYVVPFHAHVEVTPIEAPRTAELDERRSVTVGPLGGLDSGEQIEIVGKLRAASSRSELRLTVTRAGLPLPGLTHALRATPAWRPFRYVLRNQLPTEAISIELAASGGRVELQDLRVTRQSEQTAKLTKGRFGGTRHRGAVTFDVLRNTQ
;
A
#
# COMPACT_ATOMS: atom_id res chain seq x y z
N MET A 1 -54.08 44.72 5.82
CA MET A 1 -53.19 44.34 4.70
C MET A 1 -52.31 43.19 5.18
N VAL A 2 -52.80 41.96 5.17
CA VAL A 2 -52.77 40.95 4.08
C VAL A 2 -51.40 40.28 3.91
N ARG A 3 -51.33 39.06 4.49
CA ARG A 3 -50.69 37.80 4.05
C ARG A 3 -49.23 37.76 3.57
N ALA A 4 -48.44 36.90 4.23
CA ALA A 4 -47.85 35.71 3.60
C ALA A 4 -47.37 34.69 4.66
N SER A 5 -47.85 33.45 4.53
CA SER A 5 -47.48 32.25 5.30
C SER A 5 -46.97 31.17 4.34
N MET A 6 -45.96 30.39 4.77
CA MET A 6 -45.68 28.96 4.54
C MET A 6 -45.83 28.28 3.14
N ALA A 7 -44.72 27.70 2.65
CA ALA A 7 -44.55 26.33 2.08
C ALA A 7 -43.04 26.13 1.76
N PHE A 8 -42.23 25.29 2.42
CA PHE A 8 -42.09 23.81 2.41
C PHE A 8 -41.77 23.15 1.04
N VAL A 9 -40.52 22.66 0.92
CA VAL A 9 -40.02 21.43 0.27
C VAL A 9 -40.33 21.19 -1.22
N ALA A 10 -39.30 21.35 -2.07
CA ALA A 10 -38.94 20.46 -3.20
C ALA A 10 -37.72 21.02 -3.97
N ILE A 11 -36.50 20.52 -3.70
CA ILE A 11 -35.42 20.52 -4.71
C ILE A 11 -34.81 19.10 -4.70
N LEU A 12 -35.54 18.19 -5.33
CA LEU A 12 -35.04 16.95 -5.90
C LEU A 12 -35.23 17.09 -7.41
N ALA A 13 -34.23 16.61 -8.16
CA ALA A 13 -34.29 16.37 -9.61
C ALA A 13 -34.47 17.61 -10.52
N ALA A 14 -33.41 18.41 -10.64
CA ALA A 14 -33.10 19.01 -11.94
C ALA A 14 -31.99 18.15 -12.55
N GLY A 15 -32.40 17.13 -13.30
CA GLY A 15 -31.50 16.31 -14.08
C GLY A 15 -30.65 17.21 -14.97
N ALA A 16 -29.33 17.11 -14.81
CA ALA A 16 -28.46 17.38 -15.93
C ALA A 16 -28.97 16.48 -17.05
N ALA A 17 -29.55 17.08 -18.08
CA ALA A 17 -29.77 16.40 -19.34
C ALA A 17 -28.37 15.98 -19.79
N VAL A 18 -28.00 14.74 -19.46
CA VAL A 18 -26.96 14.00 -20.13
C VAL A 18 -27.36 14.09 -21.59
N SER A 19 -26.61 14.90 -22.36
CA SER A 19 -26.67 14.81 -23.80
C SER A 19 -26.53 13.34 -24.10
N HIS A 20 -27.62 12.71 -24.55
CA HIS A 20 -27.56 11.34 -25.01
C HIS A 20 -26.44 11.32 -26.03
N GLY A 21 -25.33 10.64 -25.69
CA GLY A 21 -24.21 10.49 -26.61
C GLY A 21 -24.79 10.07 -27.94
N ARG A 22 -24.45 10.80 -29.01
CA ARG A 22 -24.89 10.44 -30.37
C ARG A 22 -24.69 8.94 -30.52
N ARG A 23 -25.74 8.21 -30.90
CA ARG A 23 -25.62 6.77 -31.05
C ARG A 23 -24.47 6.53 -32.02
N PRO A 24 -23.51 5.65 -31.72
CA PRO A 24 -22.44 5.32 -32.66
C PRO A 24 -22.99 4.89 -34.04
N THR A 25 -24.22 4.38 -34.08
CA THR A 25 -24.98 4.02 -35.29
C THR A 25 -25.33 5.19 -36.22
N ASP A 26 -25.25 6.44 -35.77
CA ASP A 26 -25.47 7.63 -36.62
C ASP A 26 -24.22 7.98 -37.44
N ARG A 27 -23.08 7.35 -37.12
CA ARG A 27 -21.84 7.51 -37.88
C ARG A 27 -21.99 6.81 -39.24
N ARG A 28 -21.85 7.60 -40.30
CA ARG A 28 -21.82 7.13 -41.70
C ARG A 28 -20.38 6.94 -42.16
N TRP A 29 -19.55 6.27 -41.37
CA TRP A 29 -18.25 5.81 -41.83
C TRP A 29 -17.74 4.58 -41.04
N GLU A 30 -16.98 3.71 -41.69
CA GLU A 30 -16.34 2.51 -41.09
C GLU A 30 -14.81 2.58 -41.27
N ILE A 31 -14.01 2.04 -40.34
CA ILE A 31 -12.55 1.95 -40.51
C ILE A 31 -12.22 0.77 -41.43
N ALA A 32 -11.67 1.05 -42.62
CA ALA A 32 -11.15 0.03 -43.53
C ALA A 32 -9.75 -0.46 -43.13
N PHE A 33 -8.89 0.47 -42.67
CA PHE A 33 -7.52 0.17 -42.27
C PHE A 33 -7.06 1.18 -41.21
N ASP A 34 -6.52 0.70 -40.09
CA ASP A 34 -5.96 1.55 -39.03
C ASP A 34 -4.44 1.32 -38.97
N PHE A 35 -3.66 2.35 -39.30
CA PHE A 35 -2.20 2.24 -39.38
C PHE A 35 -1.52 2.13 -38.02
N VAL A 36 -2.18 2.60 -36.94
CA VAL A 36 -1.67 2.45 -35.58
C VAL A 36 -1.77 0.99 -35.16
N GLU A 37 -2.89 0.34 -35.41
CA GLU A 37 -3.09 -1.05 -34.99
C GLU A 37 -2.32 -2.03 -35.87
N ARG A 38 -2.23 -1.70 -37.17
CA ARG A 38 -1.46 -2.43 -38.17
C ARG A 38 0.00 -2.00 -38.19
N PHE A 39 0.49 -1.27 -37.19
CA PHE A 39 1.84 -0.71 -37.20
C PHE A 39 2.95 -1.75 -37.48
N SER A 40 2.77 -2.99 -37.00
CA SER A 40 3.66 -4.13 -37.27
C SER A 40 3.80 -4.50 -38.75
N ASP A 41 2.82 -4.13 -39.59
CA ASP A 41 2.83 -4.35 -41.04
C ASP A 41 3.70 -3.28 -41.75
N GLY A 42 4.04 -2.20 -41.04
CA GLY A 42 4.87 -1.11 -41.49
C GLY A 42 6.36 -1.37 -41.26
N LYS A 43 7.20 -0.95 -42.20
CA LYS A 43 8.67 -1.01 -42.10
C LYS A 43 9.23 0.41 -41.92
N PRO A 44 9.75 0.76 -40.73
CA PRO A 44 10.46 2.02 -40.52
C PRO A 44 11.86 1.99 -41.16
N SER A 45 12.34 3.14 -41.63
CA SER A 45 13.69 3.35 -42.16
C SER A 45 14.08 4.82 -42.04
N GLY A 46 15.38 5.13 -41.93
CA GLY A 46 15.87 6.52 -41.85
C GLY A 46 15.42 7.30 -40.61
N SER A 47 14.90 6.61 -39.58
CA SER A 47 14.35 7.19 -38.36
C SER A 47 15.14 6.70 -37.15
N PRO A 48 15.62 7.58 -36.25
CA PRO A 48 16.18 7.16 -34.96
C PRO A 48 15.16 6.46 -34.07
N SER A 49 13.86 6.79 -34.21
CA SER A 49 12.79 6.21 -33.41
C SER A 49 11.46 6.32 -34.14
N THR A 50 10.76 5.20 -34.27
CA THR A 50 9.39 5.14 -34.80
C THR A 50 8.57 4.15 -33.99
N GLU A 51 7.48 4.59 -33.36
CA GLU A 51 6.69 3.76 -32.46
C GLU A 51 5.24 4.25 -32.35
N VAL A 52 4.35 3.38 -31.88
CA VAL A 52 2.98 3.75 -31.51
C VAL A 52 2.92 4.13 -30.05
N ARG A 53 2.32 5.27 -29.73
CA ARG A 53 2.10 5.72 -28.35
C ARG A 53 0.91 6.67 -28.23
N THR A 54 0.39 6.85 -27.02
CA THR A 54 -0.50 7.98 -26.75
C THR A 54 0.36 9.21 -26.48
N ASP A 55 0.18 10.27 -27.27
CA ASP A 55 0.97 11.50 -27.14
C ASP A 55 0.05 12.73 -27.12
N ARG A 56 0.59 13.86 -26.65
CA ARG A 56 -0.14 15.09 -26.43
C ARG A 56 0.39 16.17 -27.37
N ALA A 57 -0.51 16.85 -28.07
CA ALA A 57 -0.19 18.07 -28.82
C ALA A 57 -1.27 19.12 -28.56
N GLY A 58 -0.88 20.31 -28.12
CA GLY A 58 -1.79 21.40 -27.82
C GLY A 58 -2.74 21.09 -26.68
N GLY A 59 -2.27 20.30 -25.71
CA GLY A 59 -3.07 19.92 -24.56
C GLY A 59 -3.98 18.71 -24.76
N VAL A 60 -4.10 18.16 -25.99
CA VAL A 60 -5.04 17.09 -26.34
C VAL A 60 -4.29 15.79 -26.61
N ASN A 61 -4.75 14.69 -26.01
CA ASN A 61 -4.16 13.35 -26.22
C ASN A 61 -4.77 12.68 -27.46
N ARG A 62 -3.94 12.02 -28.26
CA ARG A 62 -4.34 11.07 -29.31
C ARG A 62 -3.39 9.89 -29.35
N ILE A 63 -3.87 8.73 -29.82
CA ILE A 63 -2.95 7.66 -30.20
C ILE A 63 -2.28 8.07 -31.51
N ALA A 64 -0.96 8.05 -31.53
CA ALA A 64 -0.18 8.50 -32.67
C ALA A 64 0.97 7.54 -32.97
N ILE A 65 1.38 7.55 -34.23
CA ILE A 65 2.69 7.05 -34.61
C ILE A 65 3.67 8.20 -34.41
N PHE A 66 4.58 8.05 -33.45
CA PHE A 66 5.72 8.92 -33.32
C PHE A 66 6.79 8.56 -34.33
N GLN A 67 7.42 9.58 -34.91
CA GLN A 67 8.48 9.39 -35.88
C GLN A 67 9.47 10.55 -35.77
N HIS A 68 10.69 10.26 -35.32
CA HIS A 68 11.75 11.26 -35.24
C HIS A 68 12.50 11.31 -36.58
N PRO A 69 12.77 12.48 -37.19
CA PRO A 69 13.66 12.54 -38.35
C PRO A 69 15.12 12.32 -37.92
N ALA A 70 16.01 11.98 -38.85
CA ALA A 70 17.43 11.78 -38.54
C ALA A 70 18.09 13.07 -37.97
N LEU A 71 19.07 12.89 -37.08
CA LEU A 71 19.73 13.99 -36.35
C LEU A 71 20.65 14.88 -37.20
N GLU A 72 21.04 14.40 -38.39
CA GLU A 72 21.99 15.07 -39.28
C GLU A 72 21.25 15.82 -40.40
N ALA A 73 21.62 17.08 -40.63
CA ALA A 73 21.08 17.87 -41.73
C ALA A 73 21.41 17.24 -43.09
N GLY A 74 20.40 17.02 -43.94
CA GLY A 74 20.54 16.37 -45.25
C GLY A 74 20.44 14.84 -45.24
N ALA A 75 20.21 14.22 -44.08
CA ALA A 75 19.92 12.79 -43.99
C ALA A 75 18.58 12.43 -44.70
N PRO A 76 18.41 11.17 -45.14
CA PRO A 76 17.17 10.72 -45.77
C PRO A 76 15.95 10.95 -44.87
N GLU A 77 14.79 11.28 -45.46
CA GLU A 77 13.52 11.38 -44.73
C GLU A 77 13.29 10.11 -43.90
N ALA A 78 12.92 10.26 -42.63
CA ALA A 78 12.41 9.16 -41.84
C ALA A 78 11.15 8.65 -42.54
N ARG A 79 11.06 7.34 -42.81
CA ARG A 79 9.97 6.74 -43.57
C ARG A 79 9.40 5.53 -42.85
N LEU A 80 8.08 5.47 -42.75
CA LEU A 80 7.32 4.28 -42.36
C LEU A 80 6.53 3.80 -43.57
N THR A 81 6.84 2.61 -44.07
CA THR A 81 6.25 2.05 -45.31
C THR A 81 5.36 0.85 -45.03
N PHE A 82 4.10 0.95 -45.39
CA PHE A 82 3.16 -0.16 -45.46
C PHE A 82 3.11 -0.65 -46.90
N ALA A 83 3.81 -1.75 -47.19
CA ALA A 83 3.99 -2.22 -48.56
C ALA A 83 2.71 -2.76 -49.20
N THR A 84 1.81 -3.33 -48.39
CA THR A 84 0.59 -4.01 -48.84
C THR A 84 -0.61 -3.61 -47.99
N VAL A 85 -1.29 -2.53 -48.37
CA VAL A 85 -2.55 -2.09 -47.77
C VAL A 85 -3.69 -2.49 -48.70
N GLN A 86 -4.46 -3.51 -48.33
CA GLN A 86 -5.60 -3.96 -49.11
C GLN A 86 -6.82 -3.08 -48.84
N LEU A 87 -7.32 -2.40 -49.87
CA LEU A 87 -8.47 -1.50 -49.77
C LEU A 87 -9.77 -2.24 -50.15
N PRO A 88 -10.87 -2.00 -49.43
CA PRO A 88 -12.12 -2.69 -49.69
C PRO A 88 -12.80 -2.18 -50.96
N ALA A 89 -13.64 -3.04 -51.55
CA ALA A 89 -14.61 -2.59 -52.55
C ALA A 89 -15.70 -1.72 -51.91
N LEU A 90 -16.25 -0.78 -52.68
CA LEU A 90 -17.24 0.18 -52.24
C LEU A 90 -18.62 -0.13 -52.82
N ALA A 91 -19.66 0.05 -52.02
CA ALA A 91 -21.05 0.05 -52.47
C ALA A 91 -21.43 1.42 -53.05
N ASN A 92 -22.59 1.49 -53.71
CA ASN A 92 -23.06 2.73 -54.32
C ASN A 92 -23.26 3.83 -53.27
N GLY A 93 -22.62 4.99 -53.47
CA GLY A 93 -22.65 6.12 -52.54
C GLY A 93 -21.55 6.12 -51.46
N GLU A 94 -20.70 5.10 -51.41
CA GLU A 94 -19.57 5.05 -50.48
C GLU A 94 -18.29 5.67 -51.09
N ARG A 95 -17.37 6.13 -50.23
CA ARG A 95 -16.06 6.68 -50.62
C ARG A 95 -14.98 6.21 -49.66
N LEU A 96 -13.74 6.09 -50.13
CA LEU A 96 -12.58 5.89 -49.24
C LEU A 96 -11.96 7.23 -48.88
N ARG A 97 -11.62 7.42 -47.60
CA ARG A 97 -10.96 8.60 -47.09
C ARG A 97 -9.77 8.19 -46.23
N LEU A 98 -8.57 8.67 -46.56
CA LEU A 98 -7.48 8.72 -45.59
C LEU A 98 -7.71 9.91 -44.68
N ARG A 99 -7.67 9.69 -43.36
CA ARG A 99 -7.79 10.71 -42.32
C ARG A 99 -6.63 10.54 -41.35
N LEU A 100 -6.03 11.64 -40.92
CA LEU A 100 -4.96 11.66 -39.92
C LEU A 100 -4.86 13.05 -39.28
N PHE A 101 -4.09 13.13 -38.21
CA PHE A 101 -3.68 14.37 -37.57
C PHE A 101 -2.16 14.51 -37.63
N LEU A 102 -1.67 15.73 -37.85
CA LEU A 102 -0.26 16.09 -37.68
C LEU A 102 -0.10 16.81 -36.35
N GLY A 103 1.00 16.58 -35.64
CA GLY A 103 1.29 17.32 -34.41
C GLY A 103 2.75 17.27 -34.03
N MET A 104 3.18 18.26 -33.24
CA MET A 104 4.45 18.22 -32.51
C MET A 104 4.17 17.91 -31.04
N SER A 105 4.96 17.03 -30.42
CA SER A 105 4.73 16.60 -29.03
C SER A 105 4.88 17.75 -28.01
N ASP A 106 3.94 17.86 -27.07
CA ASP A 106 3.99 18.76 -25.91
C ASP A 106 5.14 18.42 -24.95
N ARG A 107 5.76 17.24 -25.09
CA ARG A 107 6.90 16.82 -24.27
C ARG A 107 8.18 17.61 -24.55
N ILE A 108 8.23 18.33 -25.67
CA ILE A 108 9.25 19.34 -25.91
C ILE A 108 8.97 20.50 -24.94
N GLY A 109 9.75 20.62 -23.87
CA GLY A 109 9.59 21.70 -22.90
C GLY A 109 9.67 23.07 -23.57
N ARG A 110 8.93 24.07 -23.05
CA ARG A 110 8.81 25.42 -23.67
C ARG A 110 10.15 26.09 -23.98
N ALA A 111 11.20 25.83 -23.20
CA ALA A 111 12.55 26.34 -23.45
C ALA A 111 13.22 25.66 -24.67
N ALA A 112 13.06 24.33 -24.82
CA ALA A 112 13.58 23.58 -25.98
C ALA A 112 12.81 23.87 -27.27
N ALA A 113 11.51 24.19 -27.17
CA ALA A 113 10.67 24.56 -28.31
C ALA A 113 11.12 25.87 -29.00
N SER A 114 11.84 26.75 -28.29
CA SER A 114 12.28 28.05 -28.83
C SER A 114 13.35 27.97 -29.94
N GLY A 115 13.93 26.78 -30.18
CA GLY A 115 14.90 26.52 -31.24
C GLY A 115 14.53 25.39 -32.21
N ALA A 116 13.31 24.83 -32.11
CA ALA A 116 12.81 23.81 -33.03
C ALA A 116 12.19 24.49 -34.26
N ASP A 117 12.60 24.09 -35.48
CA ASP A 117 12.03 24.61 -36.72
C ASP A 117 10.98 23.68 -37.35
N GLY A 118 10.71 22.55 -36.69
CA GLY A 118 9.62 21.61 -36.97
C GLY A 118 9.93 20.69 -38.14
N CYS A 119 9.02 19.76 -38.41
CA CYS A 119 9.22 18.74 -39.43
C CYS A 119 8.48 19.05 -40.73
N GLU A 120 8.97 18.50 -41.83
CA GLU A 120 8.17 18.34 -43.04
C GLU A 120 7.49 16.96 -43.05
N PHE A 121 6.17 16.96 -42.99
CA PHE A 121 5.33 15.76 -43.06
C PHE A 121 4.95 15.50 -44.52
N ALA A 122 5.15 14.29 -45.02
CA ALA A 122 4.65 13.85 -46.31
C ALA A 122 3.95 12.49 -46.27
N VAL A 123 2.91 12.32 -47.09
CA VAL A 123 2.18 11.06 -47.23
C VAL A 123 2.10 10.68 -48.70
N ARG A 124 2.51 9.45 -49.02
CA ARG A 124 2.40 8.87 -50.37
C ARG A 124 1.52 7.63 -50.35
N VAL A 125 0.63 7.50 -51.33
CA VAL A 125 -0.19 6.31 -51.56
C VAL A 125 0.05 5.84 -52.99
N ALA A 126 0.44 4.57 -53.17
CA ALA A 126 0.96 4.04 -54.42
C ALA A 126 2.12 4.91 -54.96
N ASP A 127 1.98 5.48 -56.15
CA ASP A 127 2.92 6.39 -56.80
C ASP A 127 2.59 7.88 -56.58
N ARG A 128 1.49 8.20 -55.90
CA ARG A 128 0.98 9.57 -55.73
C ARG A 128 1.28 10.14 -54.35
N GLU A 129 1.99 11.27 -54.29
CA GLU A 129 2.12 12.07 -53.07
C GLU A 129 0.82 12.85 -52.83
N LEU A 130 0.21 12.65 -51.67
CA LEU A 130 -1.07 13.27 -51.29
C LEU A 130 -0.90 14.44 -50.33
N LEU A 131 0.17 14.43 -49.53
CA LEU A 131 0.50 15.47 -48.56
C LEU A 131 1.98 15.77 -48.60
N ARG A 132 2.34 17.05 -48.57
CA ARG A 132 3.63 17.58 -48.12
C ARG A 132 3.36 18.88 -47.36
N LYS A 133 3.75 18.94 -46.08
CA LYS A 133 3.42 20.07 -45.20
C LYS A 133 4.47 20.22 -44.11
N VAL A 134 5.01 21.44 -44.01
CA VAL A 134 5.80 21.85 -42.85
C VAL A 134 4.87 22.11 -41.65
N TRP A 135 5.22 21.56 -40.49
CA TRP A 135 4.50 21.75 -39.25
C TRP A 135 5.46 21.86 -38.06
N ASN A 136 5.31 22.94 -37.28
CA ASN A 136 6.14 23.24 -36.11
C ASN A 136 5.33 23.60 -34.86
N GLU A 137 4.01 23.38 -34.90
CA GLU A 137 3.13 23.76 -33.80
C GLU A 137 2.80 22.56 -32.89
N GLN A 138 2.91 22.78 -31.58
CA GLN A 138 2.38 21.89 -30.54
C GLN A 138 0.85 22.00 -30.49
N LYS A 139 0.18 21.56 -31.56
CA LYS A 139 -1.26 21.40 -31.69
C LYS A 139 -1.57 20.38 -32.79
N TRP A 140 -2.73 19.74 -32.71
CA TRP A 140 -3.18 18.83 -33.76
C TRP A 140 -3.73 19.58 -34.97
N PHE A 141 -3.30 19.16 -36.16
CA PHE A 141 -3.84 19.58 -37.45
C PHE A 141 -4.48 18.39 -38.15
N GLU A 142 -5.79 18.42 -38.33
CA GLU A 142 -6.52 17.37 -39.05
C GLU A 142 -6.31 17.51 -40.57
N TRP A 143 -6.04 16.38 -41.23
CA TRP A 143 -5.93 16.30 -42.68
C TRP A 143 -6.67 15.07 -43.23
N THR A 144 -7.24 15.22 -44.43
CA THR A 144 -7.93 14.14 -45.13
C THR A 144 -7.64 14.14 -46.63
N ALA A 145 -7.68 12.96 -47.25
CA ALA A 145 -7.63 12.77 -48.70
C ALA A 145 -8.62 11.70 -49.16
N ASP A 146 -9.20 11.88 -50.35
CA ASP A 146 -10.06 10.89 -51.00
C ASP A 146 -9.21 9.81 -51.67
N LEU A 147 -9.45 8.55 -51.32
CA LEU A 147 -8.77 7.36 -51.84
C LEU A 147 -9.72 6.48 -52.68
N THR A 148 -10.91 6.97 -53.03
CA THR A 148 -11.96 6.19 -53.72
C THR A 148 -11.46 5.55 -55.02
N GLU A 149 -10.53 6.19 -55.74
CA GLU A 149 -9.91 5.65 -56.97
C GLU A 149 -9.12 4.34 -56.76
N TYR A 150 -8.73 4.06 -55.52
CA TYR A 150 -8.00 2.85 -55.13
C TYR A 150 -8.89 1.77 -54.52
N ALA A 151 -10.22 1.97 -54.48
CA ALA A 151 -11.15 0.97 -53.94
C ALA A 151 -10.98 -0.42 -54.60
N GLY A 152 -10.97 -1.46 -53.78
CA GLY A 152 -10.75 -2.85 -54.20
C GLY A 152 -9.31 -3.21 -54.60
N LYS A 153 -8.35 -2.28 -54.53
CA LYS A 153 -6.94 -2.51 -54.90
C LYS A 153 -6.05 -2.69 -53.65
N THR A 154 -4.91 -3.34 -53.82
CA THR A 154 -3.82 -3.30 -52.84
C THR A 154 -2.85 -2.19 -53.22
N VAL A 155 -2.53 -1.30 -52.28
CA VAL A 155 -1.63 -0.16 -52.49
C VAL A 155 -0.50 -0.12 -51.46
N SER A 156 0.58 0.59 -51.76
CA SER A 156 1.56 0.99 -50.74
C SER A 156 1.14 2.30 -50.08
N VAL A 157 1.45 2.49 -48.80
CA VAL A 157 1.26 3.76 -48.08
C VAL A 157 2.53 4.10 -47.31
N GLU A 158 2.99 5.33 -47.43
CA GLU A 158 4.20 5.82 -46.77
C GLU A 158 3.93 7.09 -45.97
N PHE A 159 4.35 7.09 -44.71
CA PHE A 159 4.42 8.28 -43.85
C PHE A 159 5.88 8.72 -43.73
N ARG A 160 6.15 9.98 -44.07
CA ARG A 160 7.51 10.52 -44.14
C ARG A 160 7.69 11.79 -43.35
N VAL A 161 8.77 11.86 -42.58
CA VAL A 161 9.13 13.01 -41.76
C VAL A 161 10.55 13.43 -42.13
N GLY A 162 10.66 14.62 -42.72
CA GLY A 162 11.94 15.26 -43.03
C GLY A 162 12.36 16.22 -41.92
N ALA A 163 13.64 16.17 -41.55
CA ALA A 163 14.28 17.21 -40.74
C ALA A 163 14.39 18.50 -41.56
N ARG A 164 14.34 19.64 -40.89
CA ARG A 164 14.65 20.95 -41.51
C ARG A 164 16.09 21.36 -41.19
N ALA A 165 16.32 22.60 -40.75
CA ALA A 165 17.66 23.05 -40.39
C ALA A 165 18.15 22.42 -39.08
N ASN A 166 17.24 22.01 -38.20
CA ASN A 166 17.56 21.43 -36.92
C ASN A 166 16.52 20.39 -36.47
N SER A 167 16.90 19.12 -36.41
CA SER A 167 16.03 18.05 -35.90
C SER A 167 16.01 17.90 -34.38
N ASN A 168 16.71 18.75 -33.62
CA ASN A 168 16.62 18.71 -32.17
C ASN A 168 15.21 19.12 -31.74
N SER A 169 14.51 18.17 -31.10
CA SER A 169 13.10 18.32 -30.70
C SER A 169 12.09 18.24 -31.86
N ASP A 170 12.45 17.63 -32.99
CA ASP A 170 11.52 17.37 -34.09
C ASP A 170 10.63 16.14 -33.81
N TRP A 171 9.87 16.20 -32.72
CA TRP A 171 9.07 15.09 -32.23
C TRP A 171 7.71 15.02 -32.94
N ALA A 172 7.74 14.56 -34.19
CA ALA A 172 6.59 14.47 -35.08
C ALA A 172 5.62 13.33 -34.71
N LEU A 173 4.33 13.64 -34.82
CA LEU A 173 3.22 12.76 -34.49
C LEU A 173 2.24 12.65 -35.66
N TRP A 174 1.99 11.42 -36.10
CA TRP A 174 0.86 11.05 -36.95
C TRP A 174 -0.27 10.55 -36.06
N GLY A 175 -1.19 11.43 -35.67
CA GLY A 175 -2.34 11.10 -34.83
C GLY A 175 -3.41 10.34 -35.61
N GLU A 176 -3.81 9.18 -35.11
CA GLU A 176 -4.90 8.34 -35.62
C GLU A 176 -4.96 8.19 -37.16
N PRO A 177 -3.85 7.88 -37.87
CA PRO A 177 -3.87 7.66 -39.30
C PRO A 177 -4.74 6.45 -39.66
N ARG A 178 -5.78 6.69 -40.46
CA ARG A 178 -6.81 5.69 -40.80
C ARG A 178 -7.33 5.86 -42.22
N ILE A 179 -7.65 4.74 -42.86
CA ILE A 179 -8.49 4.71 -44.06
C ILE A 179 -9.91 4.36 -43.61
N GLU A 180 -10.86 5.22 -43.98
CA GLU A 180 -12.26 5.13 -43.62
C GLU A 180 -13.13 4.98 -44.86
N ILE A 181 -14.21 4.20 -44.77
CA ILE A 181 -15.27 4.08 -45.77
C ILE A 181 -16.38 5.04 -45.38
N VAL A 182 -16.46 6.20 -46.02
CA VAL A 182 -17.51 7.20 -45.79
C VAL A 182 -18.78 6.78 -46.53
N GLY A 183 -19.95 6.95 -45.91
CA GLY A 183 -21.26 6.56 -46.44
C GLY A 183 -21.76 5.21 -45.89
N ARG A 184 -20.85 4.35 -45.42
CA ARG A 184 -21.20 3.07 -44.81
C ARG A 184 -21.63 3.25 -43.35
N PRO A 185 -22.71 2.59 -42.89
CA PRO A 185 -23.04 2.57 -41.46
C PRO A 185 -21.87 2.00 -40.68
N TRP A 186 -21.42 2.73 -39.66
CA TRP A 186 -20.38 2.26 -38.77
C TRP A 186 -20.79 0.96 -38.08
N LYS A 187 -19.87 -0.01 -38.04
CA LYS A 187 -20.01 -1.23 -37.25
C LYS A 187 -18.97 -1.22 -36.13
N PRO A 188 -19.39 -1.29 -34.85
CA PRO A 188 -18.45 -1.45 -33.76
C PRO A 188 -17.65 -2.73 -33.95
N ARG A 189 -16.38 -2.68 -33.55
CA ARG A 189 -15.62 -3.92 -33.37
C ARG A 189 -16.25 -4.76 -32.29
N GLU A 190 -16.34 -6.05 -32.54
CA GLU A 190 -16.79 -7.00 -31.54
C GLU A 190 -15.64 -7.23 -30.54
N GLY A 191 -15.98 -7.18 -29.25
CA GLY A 191 -15.07 -7.58 -28.18
C GLY A 191 -14.83 -9.09 -28.19
N PRO A 192 -14.06 -9.61 -27.21
CA PRO A 192 -13.96 -11.05 -27.03
C PRO A 192 -15.35 -11.67 -26.76
N GLY A 193 -15.86 -12.43 -27.72
CA GLY A 193 -17.11 -13.18 -27.62
C GLY A 193 -16.95 -14.48 -26.83
N SER A 194 -16.62 -14.39 -25.54
CA SER A 194 -16.47 -15.55 -24.66
C SER A 194 -17.77 -15.88 -23.93
N PRO A 195 -18.17 -17.17 -23.81
CA PRO A 195 -19.26 -17.58 -22.93
C PRO A 195 -19.12 -17.10 -21.48
N ALA A 196 -17.88 -16.91 -20.98
CA ALA A 196 -17.61 -16.42 -19.63
C ALA A 196 -17.92 -14.92 -19.46
N LEU A 197 -17.86 -14.14 -20.56
CA LEU A 197 -18.14 -12.70 -20.56
C LEU A 197 -19.58 -12.36 -20.94
N ARG A 198 -20.40 -13.36 -21.28
CA ARG A 198 -21.84 -13.16 -21.47
C ARG A 198 -22.45 -12.63 -20.18
N LEU A 199 -23.28 -11.59 -20.27
CA LEU A 199 -23.90 -10.98 -19.09
C LEU A 199 -24.66 -12.03 -18.25
N ASP A 200 -25.37 -12.97 -18.88
CA ASP A 200 -26.07 -14.04 -18.16
C ASP A 200 -25.12 -15.05 -17.47
N ALA A 201 -23.90 -15.23 -17.98
CA ALA A 201 -22.89 -16.04 -17.31
C ALA A 201 -22.33 -15.31 -16.09
N LEU A 202 -22.01 -14.02 -16.24
CA LEU A 202 -21.57 -13.17 -15.13
C LEU A 202 -22.64 -13.11 -14.03
N ARG A 203 -23.91 -12.90 -14.39
CA ARG A 203 -25.06 -12.92 -13.46
C ARG A 203 -25.25 -14.26 -12.75
N ARG A 204 -25.01 -15.39 -13.41
CA ARG A 204 -25.05 -16.70 -12.74
C ARG A 204 -23.94 -16.85 -11.71
N ALA A 205 -22.74 -16.34 -12.00
CA ALA A 205 -21.68 -16.23 -11.00
C ALA A 205 -22.05 -15.24 -9.87
N GLU A 206 -22.93 -14.26 -10.13
CA GLU A 206 -23.46 -13.38 -9.08
C GLU A 206 -24.40 -14.07 -8.08
N GLY A 207 -24.94 -15.25 -8.41
CA GLY A 207 -25.71 -16.07 -7.48
C GLY A 207 -24.87 -16.70 -6.35
N GLU A 208 -23.54 -16.59 -6.42
CA GLU A 208 -22.66 -16.91 -5.30
C GLU A 208 -22.85 -15.92 -4.16
N PRO A 209 -22.81 -16.38 -2.89
CA PRO A 209 -22.95 -15.49 -1.75
C PRO A 209 -21.93 -14.36 -1.82
N ASP A 210 -22.40 -13.15 -1.50
CA ASP A 210 -21.53 -11.97 -1.40
C ASP A 210 -20.30 -12.30 -0.57
N GLU A 211 -19.15 -11.84 -1.06
CA GLU A 211 -17.91 -11.95 -0.33
C GLU A 211 -18.06 -11.31 1.06
N ASP A 212 -17.70 -12.07 2.10
CA ASP A 212 -17.72 -11.53 3.46
C ASP A 212 -16.68 -10.41 3.56
N ARG A 213 -17.16 -9.19 3.81
CA ARG A 213 -16.35 -7.99 4.04
C ARG A 213 -16.34 -7.56 5.50
N THR A 214 -16.71 -8.50 6.37
CA THR A 214 -16.61 -8.38 7.82
C THR A 214 -15.23 -8.87 8.26
N ALA A 215 -14.48 -8.01 8.92
CA ALA A 215 -13.26 -8.37 9.64
C ALA A 215 -13.60 -8.83 11.07
N LEU A 216 -14.58 -8.17 11.69
CA LEU A 216 -15.03 -8.49 13.04
C LEU A 216 -16.53 -8.22 13.14
N ASN A 217 -17.28 -9.15 13.73
CA ASN A 217 -18.64 -8.90 14.21
C ASN A 217 -18.82 -9.58 15.56
N ARG A 218 -18.77 -8.77 16.62
CA ARG A 218 -18.78 -9.23 18.01
C ARG A 218 -19.89 -8.54 18.76
N GLN A 219 -20.80 -9.31 19.35
CA GLN A 219 -21.91 -8.80 20.15
C GLN A 219 -21.84 -9.43 21.54
N GLU A 220 -21.39 -8.64 22.50
CA GLU A 220 -21.17 -9.07 23.87
C GLU A 220 -22.25 -8.53 24.80
N ALA A 221 -22.37 -9.14 25.97
CA ALA A 221 -23.31 -8.68 26.99
C ALA A 221 -23.04 -7.25 27.48
N TYR A 222 -21.89 -6.63 27.18
CA TYR A 222 -21.59 -5.23 27.54
C TYR A 222 -21.64 -4.26 26.36
N GLY A 223 -21.67 -4.73 25.11
CA GLY A 223 -21.61 -3.87 23.92
C GLY A 223 -21.25 -4.63 22.65
N SER A 224 -21.26 -3.93 21.52
CA SER A 224 -21.04 -4.55 20.20
C SER A 224 -19.95 -3.85 19.40
N ALA A 225 -19.17 -4.61 18.63
CA ALA A 225 -18.18 -4.12 17.70
C ALA A 225 -18.38 -4.75 16.32
N VAL A 226 -18.38 -3.93 15.28
CA VAL A 226 -18.24 -4.37 13.90
C VAL A 226 -17.08 -3.64 13.25
N VAL A 227 -16.20 -4.40 12.58
CA VAL A 227 -15.17 -3.86 11.70
C VAL A 227 -15.45 -4.43 10.32
N ALA A 228 -15.77 -3.54 9.39
CA ALA A 228 -15.97 -3.81 7.98
C ALA A 228 -14.78 -3.28 7.17
N VAL A 229 -14.48 -3.92 6.05
CA VAL A 229 -13.36 -3.56 5.17
C VAL A 229 -13.84 -3.35 3.75
N MET A 230 -13.38 -2.28 3.12
CA MET A 230 -13.71 -2.02 1.71
C MET A 230 -13.10 -3.08 0.80
N ASP A 231 -11.88 -3.57 1.07
CA ASP A 231 -11.36 -4.71 0.34
C ASP A 231 -10.61 -5.68 1.25
N PRO A 232 -11.13 -6.90 1.50
CA PRO A 232 -10.50 -7.87 2.39
C PRO A 232 -9.20 -8.46 1.83
N TYR A 233 -8.92 -8.31 0.53
CA TYR A 233 -7.65 -8.75 -0.07
C TYR A 233 -6.53 -7.72 0.05
N LEU A 234 -6.83 -6.50 0.52
CA LEU A 234 -5.84 -5.45 0.76
C LEU A 234 -5.70 -5.09 2.25
N ASP A 235 -6.53 -5.69 3.12
CA ASP A 235 -6.41 -5.58 4.57
C ASP A 235 -5.59 -6.77 5.13
N LEU A 236 -4.30 -6.52 5.39
CA LEU A 236 -3.38 -7.57 5.87
C LEU A 236 -3.84 -8.26 7.18
N PRO A 237 -4.37 -7.55 8.21
CA PRO A 237 -4.97 -8.21 9.38
C PRO A 237 -6.03 -9.27 9.01
N VAL A 238 -6.96 -8.92 8.12
CA VAL A 238 -8.00 -9.85 7.63
C VAL A 238 -7.38 -11.00 6.85
N GLN A 239 -6.40 -10.71 5.99
CA GLN A 239 -5.74 -11.75 5.21
C GLN A 239 -5.03 -12.79 6.09
N VAL A 240 -4.20 -12.36 7.03
CA VAL A 240 -3.46 -13.32 7.89
C VAL A 240 -4.42 -14.12 8.77
N GLU A 241 -5.51 -13.52 9.24
CA GLU A 241 -6.55 -14.24 9.97
C GLU A 241 -7.17 -15.35 9.12
N ARG A 242 -7.71 -15.00 7.94
CA ARG A 242 -8.42 -15.93 7.04
C ARG A 242 -7.53 -17.07 6.52
N TRP A 243 -6.24 -16.80 6.33
CA TRP A 243 -5.31 -17.76 5.72
C TRP A 243 -4.50 -18.58 6.72
N SER A 244 -4.38 -18.13 7.98
CA SER A 244 -3.57 -18.82 8.99
C SER A 244 -3.97 -20.29 9.22
N SER A 245 -5.27 -20.60 9.19
CA SER A 245 -5.78 -21.97 9.33
C SER A 245 -5.52 -22.84 8.09
N ARG A 246 -5.48 -22.22 6.90
CA ARG A 246 -5.27 -22.91 5.60
C ARG A 246 -3.80 -23.23 5.36
N VAL A 247 -2.90 -22.34 5.77
CA VAL A 247 -1.44 -22.49 5.61
C VAL A 247 -0.80 -23.25 6.77
N GLY A 248 -1.46 -23.26 7.93
CA GLY A 248 -0.95 -23.85 9.16
C GLY A 248 0.00 -22.92 9.92
N ALA A 249 0.31 -23.29 11.15
CA ALA A 249 1.15 -22.48 12.03
C ALA A 249 2.55 -22.24 11.43
N PRO A 250 3.16 -21.06 11.67
CA PRO A 250 4.55 -20.81 11.32
C PRO A 250 5.50 -21.77 12.04
N ALA A 251 6.69 -21.99 11.46
CA ALA A 251 7.75 -22.78 12.09
C ALA A 251 8.38 -22.06 13.31
N VAL A 252 8.15 -20.76 13.43
CA VAL A 252 8.66 -19.93 14.53
C VAL A 252 7.49 -19.34 15.34
N PRO A 253 7.67 -19.13 16.66
CA PRO A 253 6.63 -18.53 17.48
C PRO A 253 6.30 -17.08 17.09
N LEU A 254 5.02 -16.73 17.19
CA LEU A 254 4.50 -15.39 16.93
C LEU A 254 4.65 -14.43 18.13
N ALA A 255 4.42 -13.14 17.88
CA ALA A 255 4.43 -12.07 18.88
C ALA A 255 3.24 -12.16 19.85
N PRO A 256 3.33 -11.53 21.03
CA PRO A 256 2.15 -11.28 21.85
C PRO A 256 1.22 -10.26 21.20
N VAL A 257 -0.01 -10.17 21.71
CA VAL A 257 -0.89 -9.03 21.42
C VAL A 257 -0.36 -7.80 22.16
N ILE A 258 -0.22 -6.68 21.45
CA ILE A 258 0.33 -5.44 21.98
C ILE A 258 -0.71 -4.32 21.82
N ALA A 259 -0.98 -3.57 22.88
CA ALA A 259 -1.69 -2.30 22.77
C ALA A 259 -0.65 -1.17 22.73
N ALA A 260 -0.69 -0.32 21.71
CA ALA A 260 0.19 0.82 21.53
C ALA A 260 -0.63 2.12 21.43
N GLY A 261 -0.28 3.12 22.24
CA GLY A 261 -0.86 4.45 22.19
C GLY A 261 0.13 5.45 21.60
N GLU A 262 -0.38 6.50 20.94
CA GLU A 262 0.45 7.63 20.51
C GLU A 262 1.24 8.21 21.69
N GLY A 263 2.55 8.41 21.50
CA GLY A 263 3.44 8.97 22.52
C GLY A 263 3.25 10.47 22.73
N PRO A 264 4.04 11.09 23.63
CA PRO A 264 3.90 12.51 23.96
C PRO A 264 4.35 13.43 22.83
N ASP A 265 3.40 14.03 22.11
CA ASP A 265 3.59 15.16 21.20
C ASP A 265 2.30 16.02 21.17
N PRO A 266 2.37 17.36 21.15
CA PRO A 266 1.18 18.21 21.10
C PRO A 266 0.24 17.97 19.91
N MET A 267 0.75 17.46 18.79
CA MET A 267 -0.05 17.14 17.61
C MET A 267 -0.80 15.81 17.76
N ASN A 268 -0.25 14.88 18.54
CA ASN A 268 -0.84 13.56 18.71
C ASN A 268 -2.20 13.65 19.38
N HIS A 269 -3.13 12.83 18.89
CA HIS A 269 -4.43 12.63 19.50
C HIS A 269 -4.29 11.69 20.71
N THR A 270 -5.28 10.82 20.91
CA THR A 270 -5.24 9.74 21.88
C THR A 270 -5.59 8.43 21.19
N LEU A 271 -5.00 8.20 20.02
CA LEU A 271 -5.24 6.96 19.28
C LEU A 271 -4.51 5.79 19.93
N VAL A 272 -5.19 4.65 19.92
CA VAL A 272 -4.67 3.36 20.37
C VAL A 272 -4.80 2.36 19.25
N ARG A 273 -3.71 1.67 18.94
CA ARG A 273 -3.67 0.49 18.06
C ARG A 273 -3.50 -0.78 18.88
N VAL A 274 -4.25 -1.82 18.54
CA VAL A 274 -4.07 -3.18 19.05
C VAL A 274 -3.45 -4.02 17.95
N LEU A 275 -2.20 -4.43 18.15
CA LEU A 275 -1.44 -5.26 17.23
C LEU A 275 -1.71 -6.73 17.54
N ASN A 276 -2.08 -7.49 16.52
CA ASN A 276 -2.24 -8.94 16.63
C ASN A 276 -0.89 -9.65 16.73
N ARG A 277 -0.90 -10.99 16.81
CA ARG A 277 0.32 -11.80 16.96
C ARG A 277 1.27 -11.76 15.75
N TYR A 278 0.82 -11.24 14.62
CA TYR A 278 1.65 -10.98 13.43
C TYR A 278 2.22 -9.55 13.42
N GLY A 279 1.91 -8.73 14.43
CA GLY A 279 2.32 -7.33 14.50
C GLY A 279 1.42 -6.36 13.72
N MET A 280 0.33 -6.84 13.11
CA MET A 280 -0.58 -6.01 12.32
C MET A 280 -1.67 -5.36 13.19
N ALA A 281 -2.03 -4.10 12.89
CA ALA A 281 -3.08 -3.39 13.63
C ALA A 281 -4.48 -3.98 13.35
N GLU A 282 -4.99 -4.77 14.28
CA GLU A 282 -6.31 -5.39 14.23
C GLU A 282 -7.41 -4.48 14.76
N ALA A 283 -7.07 -3.51 15.61
CA ALA A 283 -7.98 -2.43 16.01
C ALA A 283 -7.23 -1.10 16.09
N GLN A 284 -7.90 -0.02 15.71
CA GLN A 284 -7.48 1.36 15.95
C GLN A 284 -8.69 2.15 16.43
N PHE A 285 -8.61 2.80 17.57
CA PHE A 285 -9.72 3.59 18.13
C PHE A 285 -9.21 4.83 18.87
N LEU A 286 -10.08 5.83 18.96
CA LEU A 286 -9.79 7.05 19.69
C LEU A 286 -10.27 6.95 21.15
N ALA A 287 -9.34 7.02 22.11
CA ALA A 287 -9.69 6.83 23.53
C ALA A 287 -10.44 8.03 24.14
N PHE A 288 -10.05 9.26 23.79
CA PHE A 288 -10.62 10.51 24.27
C PHE A 288 -11.14 11.39 23.12
N PRO A 289 -12.03 12.36 23.37
CA PRO A 289 -12.52 13.24 22.32
C PRO A 289 -11.40 13.87 21.44
N PRO A 290 -11.65 14.17 20.16
CA PRO A 290 -10.66 14.74 19.24
C PRO A 290 -10.15 16.13 19.59
N ASP A 291 -10.43 16.71 20.76
CA ASP A 291 -9.80 17.94 21.28
C ASP A 291 -8.77 17.63 22.38
N VAL A 292 -8.78 16.41 22.92
CA VAL A 292 -7.74 15.93 23.83
C VAL A 292 -6.51 15.56 23.00
N ARG A 293 -5.40 16.24 23.29
CA ARG A 293 -4.11 16.11 22.59
C ARG A 293 -2.99 15.72 23.55
N GLY A 294 -1.83 15.40 23.00
CA GLY A 294 -0.62 15.15 23.76
C GLY A 294 -0.28 13.68 23.94
N GLY A 295 -0.96 12.77 23.24
CA GLY A 295 -0.78 11.33 23.33
C GLY A 295 -1.53 10.65 24.49
N VAL A 296 -1.45 9.32 24.53
CA VAL A 296 -2.20 8.48 25.47
C VAL A 296 -1.32 7.39 26.07
N SER A 297 -1.42 7.20 27.38
CA SER A 297 -0.84 6.06 28.08
C SER A 297 -1.79 4.89 28.01
N VAL A 298 -1.26 3.69 27.74
CA VAL A 298 -2.02 2.44 27.73
C VAL A 298 -1.50 1.46 28.78
N ALA A 299 -2.41 0.71 29.41
CA ALA A 299 -2.09 -0.41 30.28
C ALA A 299 -3.06 -1.57 29.98
N ILE A 300 -2.55 -2.79 29.83
CA ILE A 300 -3.35 -3.95 29.43
C ILE A 300 -3.34 -5.02 30.52
N GLY A 301 -4.49 -5.62 30.78
CA GLY A 301 -4.61 -6.71 31.74
C GLY A 301 -5.86 -7.56 31.51
N ARG A 302 -6.08 -8.52 32.40
CA ARG A 302 -7.23 -9.42 32.34
C ARG A 302 -8.19 -9.18 33.50
N THR A 303 -9.49 -9.28 33.23
CA THR A 303 -10.52 -9.28 34.29
C THR A 303 -10.48 -10.59 35.08
N GLY A 304 -11.26 -10.68 36.17
CA GLY A 304 -11.43 -11.94 36.91
C GLY A 304 -12.05 -13.08 36.08
N ALA A 305 -12.71 -12.76 34.96
CA ALA A 305 -13.23 -13.72 33.99
C ALA A 305 -12.22 -14.06 32.87
N GLY A 306 -10.99 -13.51 32.94
CA GLY A 306 -9.94 -13.76 31.96
C GLY A 306 -9.99 -12.88 30.70
N ALA A 307 -11.02 -12.06 30.49
CA ALA A 307 -11.13 -11.20 29.31
C ALA A 307 -10.09 -10.06 29.33
N GLY A 308 -9.43 -9.79 28.20
CA GLY A 308 -8.48 -8.68 28.05
C GLY A 308 -9.16 -7.32 28.10
N ARG A 309 -8.52 -6.35 28.77
CA ARG A 309 -8.97 -4.96 28.89
C ARG A 309 -7.80 -3.99 28.78
N ILE A 310 -8.08 -2.83 28.21
CA ILE A 310 -7.13 -1.73 28.02
C ILE A 310 -7.61 -0.54 28.87
N ALA A 311 -6.78 -0.11 29.82
CA ALA A 311 -6.97 1.15 30.53
C ALA A 311 -6.17 2.25 29.83
N THR A 312 -6.74 3.45 29.73
CA THR A 312 -6.13 4.59 29.07
C THR A 312 -6.20 5.85 29.93
N ALA A 313 -5.16 6.68 29.86
CA ALA A 313 -5.11 8.00 30.48
C ALA A 313 -4.35 8.97 29.55
N PRO A 314 -4.78 10.23 29.41
CA PRO A 314 -4.07 11.20 28.58
C PRO A 314 -2.68 11.50 29.15
N LEU A 315 -1.66 11.64 28.29
CA LEU A 315 -0.30 11.95 28.73
C LEU A 315 -0.14 13.43 29.10
N SER A 316 -0.73 14.33 28.31
CA SER A 316 -0.48 15.78 28.41
C SER A 316 -1.75 16.64 28.38
N ALA A 317 -2.84 16.17 29.02
CA ALA A 317 -4.10 16.92 29.16
C ALA A 317 -4.53 16.99 30.65
N PRO A 318 -3.98 17.93 31.45
CA PRO A 318 -4.16 17.93 32.91
C PRO A 318 -5.61 18.15 33.37
N SER A 319 -6.44 18.79 32.54
CA SER A 319 -7.88 18.99 32.76
C SER A 319 -8.68 17.68 32.67
N VAL A 320 -8.17 16.67 31.97
CA VAL A 320 -8.83 15.38 31.79
C VAL A 320 -8.28 14.39 32.81
N ARG A 321 -9.08 14.09 33.84
CA ARG A 321 -8.71 13.16 34.92
C ARG A 321 -9.30 11.76 34.77
N GLU A 322 -10.18 11.57 33.79
CA GLU A 322 -10.89 10.31 33.57
C GLU A 322 -9.93 9.21 33.09
N VAL A 323 -10.03 8.03 33.69
CA VAL A 323 -9.44 6.79 33.16
C VAL A 323 -10.52 6.04 32.40
N ARG A 324 -10.24 5.69 31.13
CA ARG A 324 -11.20 5.01 30.25
C ARG A 324 -10.76 3.58 29.96
N ILE A 325 -11.73 2.66 30.00
CA ILE A 325 -11.51 1.23 29.87
C ILE A 325 -12.19 0.71 28.61
N PHE A 326 -11.42 -0.01 27.80
CA PHE A 326 -11.86 -0.61 26.55
C PHE A 326 -11.61 -2.11 26.56
N ASP A 327 -12.34 -2.85 25.72
CA ASP A 327 -11.91 -4.19 25.33
C ASP A 327 -10.81 -4.13 24.26
N LEU A 328 -10.35 -5.29 23.77
CA LEU A 328 -9.29 -5.37 22.77
C LEU A 328 -9.72 -4.90 21.37
N HIS A 329 -11.00 -4.64 21.16
CA HIS A 329 -11.56 -4.16 19.89
C HIS A 329 -11.97 -2.68 19.95
N GLY A 330 -11.66 -1.99 21.05
CA GLY A 330 -11.93 -0.57 21.23
C GLY A 330 -13.36 -0.25 21.70
N VAL A 331 -14.15 -1.24 22.14
CA VAL A 331 -15.48 -0.97 22.70
C VAL A 331 -15.32 -0.39 24.11
N PRO A 332 -15.91 0.78 24.42
CA PRO A 332 -15.89 1.32 25.78
C PRO A 332 -16.64 0.40 26.73
N THR A 333 -15.97 -0.07 27.79
CA THR A 333 -16.58 -0.97 28.79
C THR A 333 -16.83 -0.30 30.14
N ALA A 334 -16.03 0.71 30.50
CA ALA A 334 -16.18 1.48 31.72
C ALA A 334 -15.35 2.77 31.64
N SER A 335 -15.66 3.73 32.51
CA SER A 335 -14.75 4.82 32.83
C SER A 335 -14.94 5.27 34.27
N PHE A 336 -13.93 5.93 34.85
CA PHE A 336 -14.02 6.48 36.19
C PHE A 336 -13.07 7.67 36.37
N VAL A 337 -13.45 8.58 37.27
CA VAL A 337 -12.56 9.65 37.73
C VAL A 337 -11.84 9.16 38.99
N PRO A 338 -10.50 9.08 39.01
CA PRO A 338 -9.75 8.66 40.19
C PRO A 338 -9.95 9.62 41.38
N ASP A 339 -9.55 9.14 42.56
CA ASP A 339 -9.62 9.85 43.84
C ASP A 339 -9.05 11.27 43.70
N ALA A 340 -9.80 12.27 44.18
CA ALA A 340 -9.50 13.68 43.94
C ALA A 340 -8.08 14.08 44.40
N ALA A 341 -7.49 13.37 45.37
CA ALA A 341 -6.14 13.63 45.85
C ALA A 341 -5.01 13.20 44.88
N LEU A 342 -5.31 12.41 43.82
CA LEU A 342 -4.36 12.10 42.76
C LEU A 342 -4.23 13.26 41.76
N ARG A 343 -3.10 13.97 41.77
CA ARG A 343 -2.86 15.09 40.84
C ARG A 343 -2.42 14.59 39.46
N SER A 344 -2.95 15.20 38.39
CA SER A 344 -2.50 14.98 37.00
C SER A 344 -1.06 15.48 36.76
N PRO A 345 -0.33 14.95 35.75
CA PRO A 345 -0.71 13.83 34.89
C PRO A 345 -0.74 12.50 35.65
N LEU A 346 -1.69 11.64 35.26
CA LEU A 346 -1.89 10.34 35.89
C LEU A 346 -1.01 9.29 35.19
N ALA A 347 -0.28 8.50 35.98
CA ALA A 347 0.42 7.32 35.47
C ALA A 347 -0.39 6.07 35.81
N ILE A 348 -0.48 5.12 34.85
CA ILE A 348 -1.28 3.90 34.99
C ILE A 348 -0.46 2.64 34.71
N ALA A 349 -0.83 1.53 35.37
CA ALA A 349 -0.35 0.19 35.06
C ALA A 349 -1.40 -0.86 35.46
N ALA A 350 -1.43 -2.01 34.79
CA ALA A 350 -2.32 -3.12 35.13
C ALA A 350 -1.52 -4.34 35.58
N GLY A 351 -2.02 -5.07 36.57
CA GLY A 351 -1.37 -6.29 37.07
C GLY A 351 -2.09 -6.95 38.23
N ARG A 352 -1.67 -8.16 38.59
CA ARG A 352 -2.19 -8.94 39.73
C ARG A 352 -1.53 -8.46 41.03
N PHE A 353 -1.76 -7.20 41.37
CA PHE A 353 -1.19 -6.56 42.56
C PHE A 353 -1.83 -7.05 43.86
N LEU A 354 -3.03 -7.63 43.80
CA LEU A 354 -3.77 -8.18 44.94
C LEU A 354 -3.86 -9.70 44.77
N ALA A 355 -3.12 -10.46 45.58
CA ALA A 355 -2.97 -11.90 45.43
C ALA A 355 -4.27 -12.69 45.66
N ASP A 356 -5.14 -12.18 46.53
CA ASP A 356 -6.45 -12.69 46.94
C ASP A 356 -7.54 -12.50 45.89
N ARG A 357 -7.29 -11.68 44.87
CA ARG A 357 -8.27 -11.37 43.83
C ARG A 357 -8.00 -12.15 42.55
N LYS A 358 -9.08 -12.62 41.91
CA LYS A 358 -9.03 -13.17 40.54
C LYS A 358 -8.90 -12.02 39.53
N GLY A 359 -7.91 -12.12 38.64
CA GLY A 359 -7.64 -11.13 37.59
C GLY A 359 -6.76 -9.95 38.03
N ASP A 360 -6.40 -9.11 37.06
CA ASP A 360 -5.60 -7.91 37.26
C ASP A 360 -6.45 -6.74 37.82
N VAL A 361 -5.77 -5.75 38.38
CA VAL A 361 -6.32 -4.46 38.83
C VAL A 361 -5.49 -3.32 38.24
N ILE A 362 -6.05 -2.10 38.25
CA ILE A 362 -5.43 -0.90 37.68
C ILE A 362 -4.79 -0.11 38.82
N ALA A 363 -3.47 0.06 38.75
CA ALA A 363 -2.74 1.02 39.57
C ALA A 363 -2.77 2.39 38.91
N VAL A 364 -3.15 3.42 39.67
CA VAL A 364 -3.16 4.83 39.25
C VAL A 364 -2.35 5.64 40.25
N LEU A 365 -1.41 6.44 39.76
CA LEU A 365 -0.57 7.32 40.57
C LEU A 365 -0.59 8.77 40.11
N GLY A 366 -0.45 9.67 41.09
CA GLY A 366 -0.40 11.12 40.90
C GLY A 366 -0.11 11.84 42.21
N GLY A 367 0.79 12.83 42.19
CA GLY A 367 1.06 13.72 43.33
C GLY A 367 1.57 13.06 44.62
N GLY A 368 2.36 11.99 44.53
CA GLY A 368 2.95 11.30 45.70
C GLY A 368 2.06 10.26 46.36
N GLN A 369 0.97 9.87 45.71
CA GLN A 369 0.04 8.87 46.24
C GLN A 369 -0.44 7.93 45.13
N GLY A 370 -0.87 6.73 45.52
CA GLY A 370 -1.36 5.71 44.60
C GLY A 370 -2.65 5.04 45.05
N ARG A 371 -3.43 4.58 44.07
CA ARG A 371 -4.67 3.81 44.27
C ARG A 371 -4.71 2.60 43.36
N LEU A 372 -5.32 1.53 43.85
CA LEU A 372 -5.69 0.35 43.05
C LEU A 372 -7.20 0.36 42.82
N TYR A 373 -7.60 0.25 41.56
CA TYR A 373 -9.00 0.18 41.12
C TYR A 373 -9.27 -1.14 40.42
N ASP A 374 -10.50 -1.62 40.49
CA ASP A 374 -10.92 -2.63 39.52
C ASP A 374 -11.27 -2.04 38.16
N TRP A 375 -11.54 -2.93 37.19
CA TRP A 375 -11.93 -2.56 35.84
C TRP A 375 -13.30 -1.86 35.74
N GLY A 376 -14.08 -1.80 36.82
CA GLY A 376 -15.30 -1.01 36.91
C GLY A 376 -15.09 0.36 37.59
N GLY A 377 -13.86 0.67 38.03
CA GLY A 377 -13.54 1.92 38.71
C GLY A 377 -13.77 1.93 40.22
N LYS A 378 -14.09 0.77 40.83
CA LYS A 378 -14.20 0.68 42.28
C LYS A 378 -12.81 0.76 42.91
N LEU A 379 -12.63 1.70 43.83
CA LEU A 379 -11.40 1.80 44.63
C LEU A 379 -11.26 0.59 45.56
N LEU A 380 -10.10 -0.08 45.49
CA LEU A 380 -9.79 -1.27 46.28
C LEU A 380 -8.77 -0.99 47.38
N LYS A 381 -7.71 -0.20 47.09
CA LYS A 381 -6.61 0.04 48.03
C LYS A 381 -5.97 1.40 47.78
N ARG A 382 -5.53 2.05 48.86
CA ARG A 382 -4.68 3.26 48.84
C ARG A 382 -3.26 2.89 49.26
N PHE A 383 -2.27 3.56 48.70
CA PHE A 383 -0.87 3.33 49.07
C PHE A 383 -0.02 4.60 48.91
N PRO A 384 1.05 4.74 49.73
CA PRO A 384 2.02 5.81 49.56
C PRO A 384 2.86 5.61 48.30
N ALA A 385 3.31 6.71 47.69
CA ALA A 385 4.19 6.69 46.55
C ALA A 385 5.21 7.84 46.63
N PRO A 386 6.26 7.83 45.81
CA PRO A 386 7.23 8.92 45.77
C PRO A 386 6.57 10.22 45.31
N THR A 387 6.73 11.30 46.07
CA THR A 387 6.29 12.65 45.67
C THR A 387 7.32 13.25 44.73
N THR A 388 6.92 13.57 43.51
CA THR A 388 7.84 14.12 42.51
C THR A 388 7.13 15.14 41.63
N ALA A 389 7.86 16.17 41.18
CA ALA A 389 7.38 17.13 40.21
C ALA A 389 7.51 16.63 38.76
N ALA A 390 8.30 15.57 38.52
CA ALA A 390 8.53 15.00 37.21
C ALA A 390 7.45 13.97 36.85
N PRO A 391 7.21 13.74 35.54
CA PRO A 391 6.33 12.65 35.09
C PRO A 391 6.80 11.28 35.63
N LEU A 392 5.84 10.46 36.04
CA LEU A 392 6.06 9.12 36.55
C LEU A 392 5.89 8.07 35.44
N THR A 393 6.75 7.07 35.45
CA THR A 393 6.59 5.82 34.72
C THR A 393 6.16 4.73 35.70
N LEU A 394 5.20 3.89 35.28
CA LEU A 394 4.75 2.73 36.03
C LEU A 394 4.93 1.47 35.20
N SER A 395 5.29 0.38 35.87
CA SER A 395 5.38 -0.93 35.25
C SER A 395 5.13 -2.04 36.24
N ARG A 396 4.53 -3.10 35.75
CA ARG A 396 4.28 -4.32 36.51
C ARG A 396 5.52 -5.20 36.53
N VAL A 397 5.95 -5.62 37.71
CA VAL A 397 7.03 -6.61 37.91
C VAL A 397 6.41 -7.96 38.31
N PRO A 398 6.47 -8.98 37.44
CA PRO A 398 5.98 -10.32 37.77
C PRO A 398 6.59 -10.90 39.04
N SER A 399 5.79 -11.60 39.85
CA SER A 399 6.26 -12.33 41.04
C SER A 399 5.31 -13.46 41.43
N ALA A 400 5.86 -14.55 41.97
CA ALA A 400 5.09 -15.74 42.36
C ALA A 400 4.03 -15.47 43.44
N GLY A 401 4.28 -14.51 44.34
CA GLY A 401 3.35 -14.10 45.40
C GLY A 401 2.35 -13.01 45.02
N GLY A 402 2.22 -12.71 43.72
CA GLY A 402 1.51 -11.54 43.20
C GLY A 402 2.47 -10.52 42.59
N ASP A 403 1.98 -9.77 41.61
CA ASP A 403 2.75 -8.77 40.88
C ASP A 403 3.14 -7.61 41.82
N ARG A 404 4.31 -7.02 41.59
CA ARG A 404 4.77 -5.79 42.26
C ARG A 404 4.67 -4.62 41.30
N LEU A 405 4.54 -3.40 41.82
CA LEU A 405 4.51 -2.18 41.02
C LEU A 405 5.86 -1.48 41.09
N LEU A 406 6.47 -1.21 39.93
CA LEU A 406 7.67 -0.38 39.81
C LEU A 406 7.25 1.04 39.42
N ALA A 407 7.66 2.01 40.22
CA ALA A 407 7.44 3.43 39.97
C ALA A 407 8.79 4.16 39.88
N HIS A 408 8.95 4.97 38.83
CA HIS A 408 10.14 5.79 38.65
C HIS A 408 9.76 7.16 38.08
N ALA A 409 10.34 8.21 38.63
CA ALA A 409 10.22 9.56 38.10
C ALA A 409 11.41 9.86 37.20
N ARG A 410 11.13 10.50 36.05
CA ARG A 410 12.17 10.90 35.11
C ARG A 410 13.30 11.66 35.81
N ASN A 411 14.55 11.31 35.49
CA ASN A 411 15.79 11.83 36.07
C ASN A 411 16.03 11.53 37.57
N ALA A 412 15.14 10.77 38.24
CA ALA A 412 15.37 10.37 39.61
C ALA A 412 16.47 9.28 39.71
N ARG A 413 17.28 9.38 40.77
CA ARG A 413 18.34 8.41 41.15
C ARG A 413 17.83 7.17 41.88
N SER A 414 16.52 7.11 42.09
CA SER A 414 15.84 6.04 42.81
C SER A 414 14.57 5.65 42.08
N ALA A 415 14.35 4.34 41.96
CA ALA A 415 13.07 3.74 41.58
C ALA A 415 12.50 2.97 42.77
N TYR A 416 11.18 2.82 42.82
CA TYR A 416 10.49 2.26 43.98
C TYR A 416 9.67 1.05 43.56
N LEU A 417 10.01 -0.08 44.14
CA LEU A 417 9.32 -1.34 43.95
C LEU A 417 8.36 -1.58 45.10
N ILE A 418 7.08 -1.70 44.79
CA ILE A 418 5.98 -1.74 45.75
C ILE A 418 5.32 -3.12 45.68
N ALA A 419 5.41 -3.89 46.77
CA ALA A 419 4.62 -5.09 47.00
C ALA A 419 3.40 -4.74 47.87
N PHE A 420 2.28 -5.43 47.68
CA PHE A 420 1.02 -5.11 48.36
C PHE A 420 0.59 -6.15 49.42
N SER A 421 1.26 -7.30 49.48
CA SER A 421 0.95 -8.42 50.38
C SER A 421 2.22 -9.09 50.93
N PRO A 422 2.74 -8.70 52.12
CA PRO A 422 2.39 -7.47 52.85
C PRO A 422 2.84 -6.22 52.09
N MET A 423 2.31 -5.06 52.48
CA MET A 423 2.72 -3.79 51.87
C MET A 423 4.20 -3.53 52.19
N LYS A 424 5.05 -3.46 51.16
CA LYS A 424 6.48 -3.20 51.30
C LYS A 424 6.98 -2.36 50.13
N VAL A 425 7.67 -1.26 50.44
CA VAL A 425 8.35 -0.43 49.45
C VAL A 425 9.85 -0.71 49.53
N THR A 426 10.47 -1.02 48.39
CA THR A 426 11.91 -1.25 48.25
C THR A 426 12.47 -0.25 47.27
N GLU A 427 13.53 0.44 47.66
CA GLU A 427 14.23 1.40 46.81
C GLU A 427 15.30 0.70 45.97
N LEU A 428 15.40 1.07 44.69
CA LEU A 428 16.41 0.62 43.73
C LEU A 428 17.24 1.83 43.30
N ARG A 429 18.58 1.71 43.32
CA ARG A 429 19.44 2.79 42.79
C ARG A 429 19.45 2.74 41.27
N THR A 430 19.41 3.91 40.65
CA THR A 430 19.39 4.08 39.20
C THR A 430 20.58 4.93 38.75
N PRO A 431 20.99 4.86 37.47
CA PRO A 431 21.98 5.77 36.90
C PRO A 431 21.54 7.23 37.01
N ALA A 432 22.51 8.16 37.02
CA ALA A 432 22.21 9.56 36.80
C ALA A 432 21.55 9.74 35.42
N GLN A 433 20.48 10.54 35.33
CA GLN A 433 19.75 10.83 34.08
C GLN A 433 18.94 9.66 33.49
N ALA A 434 18.54 8.67 34.31
CA ALA A 434 17.58 7.66 33.88
C ALA A 434 16.24 8.32 33.46
N GLU A 435 15.78 8.05 32.24
CA GLU A 435 14.49 8.57 31.72
C GLU A 435 13.31 7.71 32.19
N GLY A 436 13.54 6.42 32.38
CA GLY A 436 12.59 5.45 32.90
C GLY A 436 13.31 4.23 33.48
N VAL A 437 12.64 3.48 34.35
CA VAL A 437 13.14 2.19 34.86
C VAL A 437 12.07 1.13 34.72
N TYR A 438 12.43 0.02 34.09
CA TYR A 438 11.50 -1.03 33.68
C TYR A 438 11.95 -2.40 34.18
N PRO A 439 11.01 -3.32 34.45
CA PRO A 439 11.35 -4.71 34.72
C PRO A 439 11.86 -5.40 33.47
N SER A 440 12.65 -6.45 33.67
CA SER A 440 13.11 -7.34 32.60
C SER A 440 12.48 -8.73 32.72
N ALA A 441 12.34 -9.42 31.58
CA ALA A 441 11.90 -10.80 31.50
C ALA A 441 12.94 -11.79 32.07
N PHE A 442 14.17 -11.32 32.29
CA PHE A 442 15.25 -12.14 32.83
C PHE A 442 15.44 -11.83 34.33
N ALA A 443 15.63 -12.89 35.12
CA ALA A 443 15.53 -12.81 36.57
C ALA A 443 16.60 -11.91 37.21
N GLY A 444 16.21 -11.20 38.28
CA GLY A 444 17.13 -10.47 39.15
C GLY A 444 17.64 -9.12 38.60
N ARG A 445 17.08 -8.63 37.49
CA ARG A 445 17.53 -7.40 36.83
C ARG A 445 16.38 -6.45 36.47
N HIS A 446 16.72 -5.16 36.38
CA HIS A 446 15.86 -4.10 35.83
C HIS A 446 16.64 -3.35 34.74
N LEU A 447 15.94 -2.52 33.96
CA LEU A 447 16.50 -1.81 32.81
C LEU A 447 16.20 -0.32 32.97
N ALA A 448 17.25 0.49 33.09
CA ALA A 448 17.14 1.94 33.09
C ALA A 448 17.39 2.48 31.68
N THR A 449 16.44 3.22 31.13
CA THR A 449 16.60 3.88 29.84
C THR A 449 17.35 5.18 30.00
N VAL A 450 18.19 5.52 29.03
CA VAL A 450 19.01 6.73 29.04
C VAL A 450 18.74 7.53 27.78
N ARG A 451 18.71 8.86 27.89
CA ARG A 451 18.57 9.73 26.73
C ARG A 451 19.87 9.77 25.94
N HIS A 452 19.78 9.59 24.64
CA HIS A 452 20.89 9.77 23.70
C HIS A 452 20.34 10.24 22.36
N ALA A 453 21.12 11.03 21.61
CA ALA A 453 20.64 11.63 20.36
C ALA A 453 20.53 10.61 19.21
N SER A 454 21.48 9.68 19.13
CA SER A 454 21.65 8.74 18.02
C SER A 454 21.62 7.27 18.40
N GLU A 455 21.73 6.92 19.69
CA GLU A 455 21.86 5.52 20.13
C GLU A 455 20.73 5.19 21.07
N SER A 456 20.39 3.91 21.19
CA SER A 456 19.28 3.45 22.03
C SER A 456 19.86 2.67 23.21
N ARG A 457 20.42 3.41 24.17
CA ARG A 457 21.14 2.83 25.32
C ARG A 457 20.22 2.47 26.48
N VAL A 458 20.49 1.29 27.05
CA VAL A 458 19.86 0.78 28.27
C VAL A 458 20.94 0.39 29.26
N THR A 459 20.80 0.81 30.51
CA THR A 459 21.67 0.37 31.61
C THR A 459 20.98 -0.73 32.41
N VAL A 460 21.61 -1.90 32.48
CA VAL A 460 21.16 -3.02 33.31
C VAL A 460 21.41 -2.68 34.77
N ILE A 461 20.37 -2.81 35.60
CA ILE A 461 20.45 -2.73 37.06
C ILE A 461 20.41 -4.15 37.60
N GLN A 462 21.53 -4.63 38.13
CA GLN A 462 21.68 -5.96 38.70
C GLN A 462 21.91 -5.82 40.21
N ARG A 463 21.27 -6.68 41.03
CA ARG A 463 21.40 -6.62 42.50
C ARG A 463 21.13 -5.22 43.10
N GLY A 464 20.27 -4.43 42.45
CA GLY A 464 19.89 -3.09 42.89
C GLY A 464 20.90 -1.98 42.60
N GLN A 465 21.93 -2.23 41.79
CA GLN A 465 22.92 -1.24 41.35
C GLN A 465 23.06 -1.24 39.81
N PRO A 466 23.41 -0.10 39.18
CA PRO A 466 23.83 -0.07 37.79
C PRO A 466 25.03 -1.01 37.55
N ASP A 467 24.98 -1.81 36.49
CA ASP A 467 25.99 -2.83 36.17
C ASP A 467 26.69 -2.52 34.84
N ARG A 468 25.94 -2.58 33.71
CA ARG A 468 26.47 -2.33 32.36
C ARG A 468 25.47 -1.60 31.48
N THR A 469 25.96 -0.86 30.49
CA THR A 469 25.14 -0.18 29.48
C THR A 469 25.31 -0.86 28.12
N VAL A 470 24.20 -1.09 27.42
CA VAL A 470 24.14 -1.72 26.09
C VAL A 470 23.36 -0.84 25.14
N ASP A 471 23.81 -0.69 23.90
CA ASP A 471 23.00 -0.10 22.82
C ASP A 471 22.13 -1.18 22.19
N VAL A 472 20.82 -1.10 22.42
CA VAL A 472 19.83 -2.05 21.88
C VAL A 472 19.33 -1.66 20.48
N GLY A 473 19.79 -0.51 19.98
CA GLY A 473 19.49 0.01 18.64
C GLY A 473 20.62 -0.17 17.62
N ILE A 474 21.66 -0.96 17.95
CA ILE A 474 22.88 -1.04 17.14
C ILE A 474 22.61 -1.50 15.70
N TYR A 475 21.69 -2.45 15.50
CA TYR A 475 21.29 -2.93 14.17
C TYR A 475 20.66 -1.81 13.33
N GLU A 476 19.82 -0.98 13.95
CA GLU A 476 19.12 0.10 13.25
C GLU A 476 20.05 1.27 12.91
N ASN A 477 21.22 1.36 13.54
CA ASN A 477 22.30 2.30 13.19
C ASN A 477 23.11 1.85 11.96
N LEU A 478 22.85 0.66 11.41
CA LEU A 478 23.56 0.15 10.24
C LEU A 478 22.93 0.65 8.94
N PHE A 479 23.78 0.97 7.97
CA PHE A 479 23.43 1.11 6.56
C PHE A 479 24.09 -0.02 5.79
N TRP A 480 23.28 -0.79 5.06
CA TRP A 480 23.72 -1.90 4.24
C TRP A 480 23.88 -1.48 2.78
N TYR A 481 25.03 -1.74 2.19
CA TYR A 481 25.20 -1.60 0.74
C TYR A 481 25.54 -2.94 0.11
N GLN A 482 25.06 -3.18 -1.11
CA GLN A 482 25.47 -4.33 -1.91
C GLN A 482 26.24 -3.80 -3.12
N TRP A 483 27.52 -4.15 -3.24
CA TRP A 483 28.38 -3.64 -4.31
C TRP A 483 29.32 -4.72 -4.82
N TYR A 484 29.53 -4.73 -6.14
CA TYR A 484 30.28 -5.79 -6.82
C TYR A 484 31.80 -5.58 -6.81
N ARG A 485 32.29 -4.34 -6.61
CA ARG A 485 33.73 -4.08 -6.51
C ARG A 485 34.17 -4.16 -5.04
N PRO A 486 35.41 -4.63 -4.75
CA PRO A 486 35.90 -4.71 -3.39
C PRO A 486 35.91 -3.34 -2.69
N THR A 487 35.37 -3.29 -1.47
CA THR A 487 35.35 -2.10 -0.60
C THR A 487 35.70 -2.52 0.83
N LYS A 488 36.12 -1.56 1.67
CA LYS A 488 36.26 -1.80 3.12
C LYS A 488 34.90 -1.77 3.81
N GLU A 489 34.82 -2.36 5.00
CA GLU A 489 33.66 -2.24 5.89
C GLU A 489 33.94 -1.25 7.01
N GLY A 490 32.96 -0.42 7.34
CA GLY A 490 32.93 0.38 8.57
C GLY A 490 32.20 -0.35 9.71
N GLN A 491 32.06 0.34 10.83
CA GLN A 491 31.23 -0.06 11.96
C GLN A 491 29.72 0.05 11.65
N HIS A 492 29.31 1.14 10.98
CA HIS A 492 27.90 1.45 10.68
C HIS A 492 27.58 1.28 9.20
N VAL A 493 28.53 1.60 8.32
CA VAL A 493 28.41 1.46 6.87
C VAL A 493 28.95 0.09 6.49
N ARG A 494 28.04 -0.87 6.41
CA ARG A 494 28.34 -2.28 6.24
C ARG A 494 27.82 -2.77 4.91
N VAL A 495 28.33 -3.91 4.52
CA VAL A 495 28.06 -4.51 3.23
C VAL A 495 27.36 -5.83 3.44
N SER A 496 26.43 -6.09 2.55
CA SER A 496 25.65 -7.32 2.50
C SER A 496 25.65 -7.84 1.07
N ASP A 497 25.21 -9.08 0.88
CA ASP A 497 24.91 -9.58 -0.45
C ASP A 497 23.45 -9.25 -0.83
N PHE A 498 23.18 -9.17 -2.12
CA PHE A 498 21.81 -9.11 -2.65
C PHE A 498 21.40 -10.50 -3.12
N ALA A 499 20.37 -11.08 -2.50
CA ALA A 499 19.89 -12.43 -2.80
C ALA A 499 18.61 -12.37 -3.64
N HIS A 500 18.76 -12.00 -4.91
CA HIS A 500 17.70 -12.10 -5.91
C HIS A 500 17.45 -13.57 -6.28
N LEU A 501 16.34 -14.14 -5.79
CA LEU A 501 16.05 -15.56 -5.88
C LEU A 501 14.70 -15.79 -6.55
N ARG A 502 14.74 -16.19 -7.83
CA ARG A 502 13.57 -16.54 -8.65
C ARG A 502 12.92 -17.85 -8.19
N THR A 503 11.98 -17.73 -7.26
CA THR A 503 11.24 -18.88 -6.69
C THR A 503 10.25 -19.49 -7.68
N ASP A 504 9.77 -18.71 -8.66
CA ASP A 504 8.94 -19.16 -9.78
C ASP A 504 9.65 -20.18 -10.68
N HIS A 505 10.99 -20.20 -10.68
CA HIS A 505 11.82 -21.15 -11.45
C HIS A 505 12.46 -22.25 -10.60
N ALA A 506 11.95 -22.47 -9.38
CA ALA A 506 12.57 -23.41 -8.44
C ALA A 506 12.20 -24.88 -8.70
N THR A 507 11.15 -25.15 -9.48
CA THR A 507 10.75 -26.50 -9.89
C THR A 507 10.44 -26.52 -11.40
N ASP A 508 10.33 -27.72 -11.98
CA ASP A 508 9.93 -27.88 -13.39
C ASP A 508 8.52 -27.33 -13.67
N ALA A 509 7.69 -27.19 -12.64
CA ALA A 509 6.37 -26.57 -12.74
C ALA A 509 6.42 -25.12 -13.23
N GLY A 510 7.52 -24.39 -13.01
CA GLY A 510 7.70 -23.04 -13.56
C GLY A 510 7.71 -22.99 -15.09
N ARG A 511 7.97 -24.13 -15.75
CA ARG A 511 8.08 -24.23 -17.21
C ARG A 511 6.84 -24.79 -17.89
N ASP A 512 5.91 -25.33 -17.11
CA ASP A 512 4.75 -26.07 -17.63
C ASP A 512 3.47 -25.65 -16.89
N PRO A 513 2.48 -25.06 -17.58
CA PRO A 513 1.24 -24.61 -16.96
C PRO A 513 0.36 -25.74 -16.39
N GLU A 514 0.41 -26.95 -16.94
CA GLU A 514 -0.36 -28.10 -16.44
C GLU A 514 0.23 -28.57 -15.11
N MET A 515 1.56 -28.70 -15.04
CA MET A 515 2.25 -29.01 -13.78
C MET A 515 2.06 -27.90 -12.74
N ALA A 516 2.15 -26.64 -13.16
CA ALA A 516 1.97 -25.49 -12.27
C ALA A 516 0.57 -25.46 -11.63
N ALA A 517 -0.45 -25.93 -12.35
CA ALA A 517 -1.82 -26.00 -11.85
C ALA A 517 -1.99 -27.02 -10.70
N ASP A 518 -1.09 -28.01 -10.58
CA ASP A 518 -1.06 -28.95 -9.47
C ASP A 518 -0.21 -28.41 -8.31
N PRO A 519 -0.80 -28.10 -7.13
CA PRO A 519 -0.06 -27.67 -5.95
C PRO A 519 1.04 -28.65 -5.50
N ALA A 520 0.91 -29.95 -5.78
CA ALA A 520 1.91 -30.95 -5.40
C ALA A 520 3.25 -30.77 -6.15
N SER A 521 3.23 -30.14 -7.32
CA SER A 521 4.42 -29.84 -8.12
C SER A 521 5.32 -28.76 -7.49
N TRP A 522 4.83 -28.06 -6.45
CA TRP A 522 5.52 -26.99 -5.72
C TRP A 522 6.02 -27.46 -4.34
N SER A 523 6.72 -28.60 -4.29
CA SER A 523 7.11 -29.24 -3.03
C SER A 523 8.21 -28.48 -2.25
N ALA A 524 8.16 -28.57 -0.92
CA ALA A 524 9.19 -28.03 -0.03
C ALA A 524 10.56 -28.68 -0.29
N GLN A 525 10.58 -29.98 -0.63
CA GLN A 525 11.80 -30.72 -0.97
C GLN A 525 12.51 -30.10 -2.18
N ALA A 526 11.77 -29.67 -3.20
CA ALA A 526 12.34 -29.01 -4.36
C ALA A 526 12.97 -27.64 -4.01
N MET A 527 12.32 -26.85 -3.14
CA MET A 527 12.91 -25.60 -2.64
C MET A 527 14.21 -25.84 -1.88
N ILE A 528 14.26 -26.86 -1.03
CA ILE A 528 15.46 -27.25 -0.29
C ILE A 528 16.54 -27.77 -1.25
N ALA A 529 16.20 -28.56 -2.26
CA ALA A 529 17.16 -29.02 -3.25
C ALA A 529 17.77 -27.85 -4.05
N ARG A 530 16.96 -26.85 -4.41
CA ARG A 530 17.39 -25.69 -5.21
C ARG A 530 18.17 -24.66 -4.39
N PHE A 531 17.72 -24.34 -3.18
CA PHE A 531 18.21 -23.24 -2.36
C PHE A 531 18.80 -23.68 -1.00
N GLY A 532 18.93 -24.98 -0.74
CA GLY A 532 19.48 -25.51 0.51
C GLY A 532 21.01 -25.55 0.57
N SER A 533 21.70 -24.98 -0.42
CA SER A 533 23.17 -24.91 -0.48
C SER A 533 23.71 -23.61 0.15
N LYS A 534 25.05 -23.47 0.12
CA LYS A 534 25.75 -22.20 0.47
C LYS A 534 25.29 -21.10 -0.51
N GLY A 535 24.98 -19.91 0.00
CA GLY A 535 24.27 -18.85 -0.72
C GLY A 535 22.75 -18.87 -0.57
N GLY A 536 22.17 -19.97 -0.06
CA GLY A 536 20.76 -20.09 0.30
C GLY A 536 20.55 -20.37 1.79
N PHE A 537 19.61 -21.25 2.16
CA PHE A 537 19.18 -21.44 3.57
C PHE A 537 20.33 -21.89 4.49
N ALA A 538 21.14 -22.86 4.04
CA ALA A 538 22.22 -23.42 4.84
C ALA A 538 23.37 -22.43 5.07
N GLY A 539 23.51 -21.47 4.16
CA GLY A 539 24.48 -20.39 4.27
C GLY A 539 24.06 -19.27 5.22
N TYR A 540 22.79 -19.20 5.65
CA TYR A 540 22.26 -18.04 6.37
C TYR A 540 23.19 -17.60 7.49
N LEU A 541 23.58 -18.47 8.41
CA LEU A 541 24.36 -18.11 9.61
C LEU A 541 25.86 -17.87 9.36
N THR A 542 26.39 -18.32 8.22
CA THR A 542 27.84 -18.39 7.95
C THR A 542 28.28 -17.48 6.82
N ASP A 543 27.42 -17.24 5.83
CA ASP A 543 27.65 -16.30 4.75
C ASP A 543 27.58 -14.85 5.26
N ARG A 544 27.93 -13.89 4.40
CA ARG A 544 27.72 -12.47 4.64
C ARG A 544 26.22 -12.16 4.84
N PRO A 545 25.84 -11.12 5.63
CA PRO A 545 24.44 -10.70 5.74
C PRO A 545 23.83 -10.48 4.36
N LYS A 546 22.51 -10.66 4.22
CA LYS A 546 21.85 -10.51 2.92
C LYS A 546 20.60 -9.64 2.97
N LEU A 547 20.38 -8.86 1.92
CA LEU A 547 19.06 -8.38 1.55
C LEU A 547 18.40 -9.52 0.77
N TRP A 548 17.36 -10.10 1.35
CA TRP A 548 16.68 -11.28 0.81
C TRP A 548 15.57 -10.86 -0.14
N GLU A 549 15.64 -11.29 -1.39
CA GLU A 549 14.59 -11.05 -2.37
C GLU A 549 14.11 -12.37 -3.00
N PRO A 550 13.39 -13.22 -2.24
CA PRO A 550 12.69 -14.34 -2.83
C PRO A 550 11.49 -13.80 -3.61
N CYS A 551 11.52 -13.96 -4.93
CA CYS A 551 10.55 -13.31 -5.79
C CYS A 551 9.99 -14.23 -6.85
N PHE A 552 8.93 -13.72 -7.46
CA PHE A 552 8.52 -14.01 -8.81
C PHE A 552 8.36 -12.66 -9.51
N THR A 553 8.40 -12.67 -10.84
CA THR A 553 8.15 -11.46 -11.64
C THR A 553 7.21 -11.79 -12.80
N HIS A 554 6.51 -10.76 -13.29
CA HIS A 554 5.75 -10.87 -14.53
C HIS A 554 6.68 -11.05 -15.74
N ARG A 555 7.97 -10.69 -15.65
CA ARG A 555 8.94 -10.82 -16.75
C ARG A 555 9.45 -12.27 -16.84
N GLN A 556 8.86 -13.02 -17.76
CA GLN A 556 9.16 -14.44 -17.95
C GLN A 556 10.09 -14.64 -19.16
N PRO A 557 11.28 -15.24 -18.98
CA PRO A 557 12.23 -15.44 -20.07
C PRO A 557 11.58 -16.23 -21.21
N LYS A 558 11.73 -15.77 -22.46
CA LYS A 558 11.06 -16.36 -23.63
C LYS A 558 11.23 -17.89 -23.71
N GLY A 559 12.47 -18.39 -23.58
CA GLY A 559 12.76 -19.83 -23.63
C GLY A 559 12.16 -20.65 -22.49
N VAL A 560 11.80 -20.03 -21.36
CA VAL A 560 11.15 -20.71 -20.23
C VAL A 560 9.62 -20.66 -20.36
N PHE A 561 9.09 -19.61 -20.99
CA PHE A 561 7.65 -19.35 -21.05
C PHE A 561 6.95 -19.88 -22.32
N GLU A 562 7.66 -20.60 -23.19
CA GLU A 562 7.11 -21.07 -24.47
C GLU A 562 5.85 -21.93 -24.34
N ALA A 563 5.81 -22.86 -23.37
CA ALA A 563 4.66 -23.74 -23.15
C ALA A 563 3.42 -22.93 -22.72
N TRP A 564 3.64 -21.95 -21.84
CA TRP A 564 2.62 -21.02 -21.36
C TRP A 564 2.05 -20.16 -22.50
N LEU A 565 2.90 -19.70 -23.42
CA LEU A 565 2.47 -18.91 -24.58
C LEU A 565 1.57 -19.70 -25.54
N LYS A 566 1.76 -21.01 -25.66
CA LYS A 566 0.98 -21.86 -26.58
C LYS A 566 -0.46 -22.12 -26.11
N ALA A 567 -0.74 -21.94 -24.82
CA ALA A 567 -2.07 -22.15 -24.27
C ALA A 567 -3.07 -21.08 -24.77
N LYS A 568 -4.15 -21.54 -25.41
CA LYS A 568 -5.21 -20.70 -25.98
C LYS A 568 -6.56 -21.03 -25.34
N ASP A 569 -7.36 -20.00 -25.10
CA ASP A 569 -8.76 -20.16 -24.76
C ASP A 569 -9.52 -20.70 -26.00
N PRO A 570 -10.23 -21.83 -25.90
CA PRO A 570 -10.87 -22.45 -27.06
C PRO A 570 -12.04 -21.64 -27.62
N SER A 571 -12.65 -20.77 -26.82
CA SER A 571 -13.81 -19.97 -27.25
C SER A 571 -13.42 -18.71 -28.03
N THR A 572 -12.29 -18.09 -27.68
CA THR A 572 -11.86 -16.80 -28.21
C THR A 572 -10.57 -16.87 -29.03
N GLY A 573 -9.77 -17.94 -28.89
CA GLY A 573 -8.43 -18.06 -29.47
C GLY A 573 -7.37 -17.16 -28.82
N LEU A 574 -7.73 -16.41 -27.78
CA LEU A 574 -6.81 -15.56 -27.01
C LEU A 574 -5.86 -16.41 -26.18
N HIS A 575 -4.68 -15.89 -25.85
CA HIS A 575 -3.76 -16.60 -24.97
C HIS A 575 -4.25 -16.58 -23.53
N VAL A 576 -3.98 -17.66 -22.79
CA VAL A 576 -4.49 -17.85 -21.42
C VAL A 576 -3.62 -17.18 -20.35
N TYR A 577 -2.29 -17.33 -20.46
CA TYR A 577 -1.35 -16.98 -19.39
C TYR A 577 -0.54 -15.67 -19.56
N PRO A 578 -0.24 -15.15 -20.76
CA PRO A 578 0.43 -13.86 -20.87
C PRO A 578 -0.53 -12.70 -20.60
N MET A 579 0.04 -11.54 -20.24
CA MET A 579 -0.65 -10.26 -20.35
C MET A 579 -0.99 -10.01 -21.81
N LEU A 580 -2.14 -9.39 -22.07
CA LEU A 580 -2.58 -9.07 -23.43
C LEU A 580 -2.71 -7.56 -23.64
N THR A 581 -2.35 -7.11 -24.83
CA THR A 581 -2.67 -5.77 -25.33
C THR A 581 -4.17 -5.60 -25.52
N ARG A 582 -4.64 -4.36 -25.71
CA ARG A 582 -6.03 -4.07 -26.09
C ARG A 582 -6.49 -4.81 -27.35
N ASN A 583 -5.55 -5.29 -28.18
CA ASN A 583 -5.82 -6.07 -29.39
C ASN A 583 -5.65 -7.59 -29.20
N GLY A 584 -5.45 -8.07 -27.98
CA GLY A 584 -5.35 -9.50 -27.68
C GLY A 584 -3.98 -10.12 -28.02
N ARG A 585 -2.95 -9.29 -28.25
CA ARG A 585 -1.58 -9.78 -28.51
C ARG A 585 -0.82 -9.97 -27.20
N PRO A 586 0.01 -11.01 -27.05
CA PRO A 586 0.93 -11.14 -25.92
C PRO A 586 1.84 -9.92 -25.80
N VAL A 587 2.04 -9.47 -24.57
CA VAL A 587 2.95 -8.37 -24.27
C VAL A 587 4.38 -8.92 -24.20
N GLU A 588 5.26 -8.32 -24.99
CA GLU A 588 6.71 -8.56 -24.92
C GLU A 588 7.38 -7.46 -24.11
N TYR A 589 8.46 -7.81 -23.42
CA TYR A 589 9.24 -6.87 -22.62
C TYR A 589 10.72 -7.01 -22.95
N GLY A 590 11.43 -5.89 -22.99
CA GLY A 590 12.85 -5.83 -23.31
C GLY A 590 13.65 -4.91 -22.41
N GLU A 591 14.93 -5.20 -22.29
CA GLU A 591 15.91 -4.45 -21.50
C GLU A 591 17.17 -4.22 -22.33
N PHE A 592 17.79 -3.04 -22.20
CA PHE A 592 19.02 -2.68 -22.93
C PHE A 592 18.96 -2.90 -24.46
N GLY A 593 17.78 -2.71 -25.06
CA GLY A 593 17.56 -2.89 -26.49
C GLY A 593 17.27 -4.33 -26.96
N ASN A 594 17.20 -5.31 -26.06
CA ASN A 594 16.87 -6.71 -26.38
C ASN A 594 15.47 -7.07 -25.87
N ILE A 595 14.66 -7.78 -26.67
CA ILE A 595 13.30 -8.22 -26.30
C ILE A 595 13.33 -9.69 -25.87
N ASP A 596 13.67 -9.93 -24.60
CA ASP A 596 13.98 -11.26 -24.07
C ASP A 596 12.87 -11.90 -23.22
N PHE A 597 11.78 -11.17 -22.95
CA PHE A 597 10.72 -11.61 -22.04
C PHE A 597 9.32 -11.55 -22.66
N TYR A 598 8.46 -12.46 -22.19
CA TYR A 598 7.01 -12.28 -22.23
C TYR A 598 6.52 -11.81 -20.86
N ALA A 599 5.52 -10.93 -20.82
CA ALA A 599 4.88 -10.56 -19.58
C ALA A 599 3.77 -11.57 -19.23
N SER A 600 3.86 -12.25 -18.09
CA SER A 600 2.79 -13.11 -17.56
C SER A 600 1.71 -12.29 -16.88
N THR A 601 0.44 -12.69 -17.03
CA THR A 601 -0.69 -11.97 -16.43
C THR A 601 -0.65 -12.00 -14.90
N TYR A 602 -1.20 -10.96 -14.27
CA TYR A 602 -1.50 -10.96 -12.83
C TYR A 602 -2.93 -11.42 -12.52
N ALA A 603 -3.72 -11.79 -13.53
CA ALA A 603 -5.11 -12.21 -13.37
C ALA A 603 -5.26 -13.32 -12.33
N PHE A 604 -6.35 -13.23 -11.56
CA PHE A 604 -6.73 -14.25 -10.59
C PHE A 604 -7.69 -15.27 -11.22
N GLY A 605 -7.80 -16.47 -10.65
CA GLY A 605 -8.68 -17.51 -11.17
C GLY A 605 -8.03 -18.33 -12.28
N LEU A 606 -6.70 -18.31 -12.34
CA LEU A 606 -5.86 -19.16 -13.19
C LEU A 606 -4.99 -20.00 -12.25
N PRO A 607 -5.40 -21.25 -11.91
CA PRO A 607 -4.69 -22.06 -10.90
C PRO A 607 -3.18 -22.16 -11.13
N ALA A 608 -2.75 -22.30 -12.38
CA ALA A 608 -1.33 -22.31 -12.74
C ALA A 608 -0.58 -21.04 -12.34
N ILE A 609 -1.15 -19.85 -12.62
CA ILE A 609 -0.56 -18.54 -12.28
C ILE A 609 -0.65 -18.30 -10.77
N ASP A 610 -1.80 -18.59 -10.16
CA ASP A 610 -2.02 -18.43 -8.72
C ASP A 610 -1.03 -19.28 -7.91
N ASN A 611 -0.76 -20.51 -8.36
CA ASN A 611 0.22 -21.40 -7.74
C ASN A 611 1.65 -20.95 -7.98
N LEU A 612 2.01 -20.59 -9.23
CA LEU A 612 3.34 -20.12 -9.64
C LEU A 612 3.84 -18.96 -8.76
N TYR A 613 2.94 -18.02 -8.45
CA TYR A 613 3.30 -16.81 -7.71
C TYR A 613 3.36 -17.01 -6.18
N ILE A 614 2.55 -17.92 -5.62
CA ILE A 614 2.36 -17.99 -4.16
C ILE A 614 2.99 -19.23 -3.52
N LEU A 615 2.82 -20.40 -4.12
CA LEU A 615 3.26 -21.64 -3.49
C LEU A 615 4.78 -21.74 -3.31
N PRO A 616 5.63 -21.49 -4.32
CA PRO A 616 7.08 -21.57 -4.13
C PRO A 616 7.60 -20.51 -3.15
N LEU A 617 7.08 -19.28 -3.24
CA LEU A 617 7.41 -18.19 -2.33
C LEU A 617 7.08 -18.57 -0.87
N ARG A 618 5.87 -19.08 -0.62
CA ARG A 618 5.44 -19.55 0.70
C ARG A 618 6.40 -20.60 1.25
N GLN A 619 6.75 -21.60 0.45
CA GLN A 619 7.67 -22.66 0.91
C GLN A 619 9.04 -22.10 1.25
N PHE A 620 9.57 -21.21 0.40
CA PHE A 620 10.86 -20.56 0.65
C PHE A 620 10.85 -19.76 1.97
N LEU A 621 9.86 -18.89 2.16
CA LEU A 621 9.77 -18.02 3.35
C LEU A 621 9.66 -18.83 4.64
N ARG A 622 8.91 -19.93 4.63
CA ARG A 622 8.78 -20.82 5.79
C ARG A 622 10.10 -21.49 6.17
N GLN A 623 10.95 -21.83 5.20
CA GLN A 623 12.29 -22.36 5.47
C GLN A 623 13.25 -21.27 5.97
N LEU A 624 13.17 -20.05 5.43
CA LEU A 624 14.01 -18.93 5.84
C LEU A 624 13.70 -18.41 7.25
N ALA A 625 12.45 -18.52 7.71
CA ALA A 625 12.00 -17.96 8.99
C ALA A 625 12.76 -18.53 10.20
N ALA A 626 13.11 -19.82 10.18
CA ALA A 626 13.82 -20.48 11.27
C ALA A 626 15.26 -19.95 11.49
N PRO A 627 16.16 -19.93 10.48
CA PRO A 627 17.49 -19.34 10.65
C PRO A 627 17.43 -17.82 10.87
N PHE A 628 16.46 -17.11 10.29
CA PHE A 628 16.22 -15.69 10.63
C PHE A 628 16.00 -15.50 12.13
N ARG A 629 15.16 -16.32 12.77
CA ARG A 629 14.90 -16.19 14.21
C ARG A 629 16.12 -16.53 15.09
N GLN A 630 17.09 -17.28 14.59
CA GLN A 630 18.33 -17.57 15.31
C GLN A 630 19.29 -16.38 15.33
N ARG A 631 19.35 -15.60 14.24
CA ARG A 631 20.24 -14.44 14.13
C ARG A 631 19.64 -13.35 13.22
N PRO A 632 18.61 -12.63 13.69
CA PRO A 632 17.83 -11.74 12.83
C PRO A 632 18.63 -10.53 12.33
N GLU A 633 19.67 -10.12 13.06
CA GLU A 633 20.62 -9.05 12.67
C GLU A 633 21.43 -9.37 11.40
N HIS A 634 21.36 -10.60 10.92
CA HIS A 634 22.02 -11.05 9.69
C HIS A 634 21.15 -10.88 8.43
N CYS A 635 19.94 -10.37 8.60
CA CYS A 635 19.03 -9.95 7.55
C CYS A 635 19.14 -8.44 7.35
N ALA A 636 19.56 -7.97 6.18
CA ALA A 636 19.53 -6.54 5.85
C ALA A 636 18.12 -6.05 5.47
N GLY A 637 17.25 -6.97 5.03
CA GLY A 637 15.86 -6.73 4.66
C GLY A 637 15.25 -7.97 3.99
N LEU A 638 13.93 -7.98 3.83
CA LEU A 638 13.20 -9.03 3.13
C LEU A 638 12.20 -8.43 2.13
N GLU A 639 12.40 -8.67 0.84
CA GLU A 639 11.59 -8.21 -0.28
C GLU A 639 10.94 -9.43 -0.96
N PRO A 640 9.72 -9.85 -0.55
CA PRO A 640 9.10 -11.07 -1.08
C PRO A 640 8.47 -10.87 -2.49
N ASN A 641 8.89 -9.85 -3.23
CA ASN A 641 8.39 -9.46 -4.53
C ASN A 641 9.46 -8.68 -5.31
N HIS A 642 9.37 -8.68 -6.64
CA HIS A 642 10.28 -8.00 -7.54
C HIS A 642 9.50 -7.33 -8.67
N GLU A 643 9.44 -6.01 -8.66
CA GLU A 643 8.88 -5.12 -9.68
C GLU A 643 7.53 -5.62 -10.22
N HIS A 644 6.53 -5.67 -9.33
CA HIS A 644 5.18 -6.08 -9.73
C HIS A 644 4.45 -4.90 -10.35
N GLU A 645 4.20 -5.00 -11.65
CA GLU A 645 3.58 -3.92 -12.41
C GLU A 645 2.85 -4.40 -13.64
N ILE A 646 1.82 -3.66 -14.02
CA ILE A 646 1.24 -3.77 -15.36
C ILE A 646 1.78 -2.59 -16.16
N ALA A 647 2.70 -2.91 -17.08
CA ALA A 647 3.39 -1.99 -17.95
C ALA A 647 3.20 -2.46 -19.41
N VAL A 648 2.20 -1.91 -20.10
CA VAL A 648 1.84 -2.34 -21.46
C VAL A 648 1.83 -1.14 -22.39
N GLU A 649 2.85 -1.03 -23.24
CA GLU A 649 2.92 0.06 -24.23
C GLU A 649 2.37 -0.33 -25.59
N ALA A 650 2.57 -1.60 -25.95
CA ALA A 650 2.22 -2.11 -27.26
C ALA A 650 0.75 -1.82 -27.56
N ASP A 651 0.49 -1.38 -28.79
CA ASP A 651 -0.82 -1.05 -29.31
C ASP A 651 -1.50 0.15 -28.62
N GLY A 652 -0.75 0.97 -27.88
CA GLY A 652 -1.31 2.06 -27.06
C GLY A 652 -2.25 1.52 -25.97
N SER A 653 -2.02 0.30 -25.49
CA SER A 653 -2.84 -0.35 -24.48
C SER A 653 -2.76 0.37 -23.15
N MET A 654 -3.85 0.35 -22.38
CA MET A 654 -3.88 0.89 -21.02
C MET A 654 -4.29 -0.21 -20.04
N GLY A 655 -3.39 -1.15 -19.75
CA GLY A 655 -3.65 -2.27 -18.84
C GLY A 655 -3.54 -3.65 -19.50
N ASP A 656 -3.81 -4.69 -18.72
CA ASP A 656 -3.78 -6.10 -19.17
C ASP A 656 -5.18 -6.58 -19.58
N TYR A 657 -5.35 -6.92 -20.85
CA TYR A 657 -6.61 -7.37 -21.44
C TYR A 657 -6.78 -8.89 -21.48
N ASN A 658 -6.03 -9.63 -20.66
CA ASN A 658 -6.26 -11.05 -20.44
C ASN A 658 -7.74 -11.32 -20.09
N LEU A 659 -8.31 -12.42 -20.58
CA LEU A 659 -9.73 -12.74 -20.38
C LEU A 659 -10.12 -12.74 -18.89
N LYS A 660 -9.24 -13.26 -18.02
CA LYS A 660 -9.46 -13.30 -16.57
C LYS A 660 -9.31 -11.94 -15.88
N MET A 661 -8.58 -10.99 -16.48
CA MET A 661 -8.60 -9.60 -16.03
C MET A 661 -9.96 -8.96 -16.31
N ILE A 662 -10.57 -9.25 -17.47
CA ILE A 662 -11.89 -8.69 -17.84
C ILE A 662 -12.99 -9.27 -16.94
N GLU A 663 -12.99 -10.59 -16.69
CA GLU A 663 -13.89 -11.22 -15.71
C GLU A 663 -13.69 -10.63 -14.29
N GLY A 664 -12.42 -10.44 -13.89
CA GLY A 664 -12.07 -9.82 -12.62
C GLY A 664 -12.54 -8.37 -12.52
N PHE A 665 -12.54 -7.62 -13.63
CA PHE A 665 -13.01 -6.25 -13.67
C PHE A 665 -14.52 -6.16 -13.47
N ALA A 666 -15.31 -7.04 -14.11
CA ALA A 666 -16.74 -7.14 -13.86
C ALA A 666 -17.03 -7.40 -12.36
N SER A 667 -16.29 -8.34 -11.77
CA SER A 667 -16.40 -8.68 -10.35
C SER A 667 -16.01 -7.51 -9.44
N TYR A 668 -14.96 -6.77 -9.80
CA TYR A 668 -14.53 -5.57 -9.09
C TYR A 668 -15.59 -4.46 -9.14
N LEU A 669 -16.19 -4.21 -10.31
CA LEU A 669 -17.26 -3.23 -10.45
C LEU A 669 -18.45 -3.58 -9.54
N ARG A 670 -18.89 -4.84 -9.54
CA ARG A 670 -19.94 -5.31 -8.62
C ARG A 670 -19.61 -5.00 -7.16
N ARG A 671 -18.41 -5.36 -6.71
CA ARG A 671 -17.97 -5.17 -5.31
C ARG A 671 -17.88 -3.71 -4.90
N MET A 672 -17.39 -2.85 -5.80
CA MET A 672 -17.00 -1.47 -5.49
C MET A 672 -18.03 -0.41 -5.90
N TYR A 673 -18.99 -0.75 -6.75
CA TYR A 673 -20.04 0.17 -7.22
C TYR A 673 -21.45 -0.22 -6.80
N GLY A 674 -21.69 -1.50 -6.43
CA GLY A 674 -23.00 -1.96 -5.97
C GLY A 674 -24.07 -1.93 -7.05
N GLY A 675 -25.32 -2.15 -6.65
CA GLY A 675 -26.49 -2.17 -7.54
C GLY A 675 -26.54 -3.38 -8.49
N ASP A 676 -27.67 -3.54 -9.17
CA ASP A 676 -27.77 -4.45 -10.32
C ASP A 676 -26.92 -3.95 -11.51
N ASP A 677 -26.69 -4.83 -12.50
CA ASP A 677 -25.90 -4.53 -13.69
C ASP A 677 -26.30 -3.23 -14.39
N ASP A 678 -27.61 -3.04 -14.62
CA ASP A 678 -28.10 -1.92 -15.42
C ASP A 678 -27.87 -0.59 -14.69
N ALA A 679 -28.22 -0.52 -13.40
CA ALA A 679 -27.97 0.66 -12.58
C ALA A 679 -26.46 0.94 -12.44
N ARG A 680 -25.66 -0.11 -12.24
CA ARG A 680 -24.21 -0.02 -12.08
C ARG A 680 -23.53 0.51 -13.34
N PHE A 681 -23.79 -0.10 -14.51
CA PHE A 681 -23.19 0.34 -15.76
C PHE A 681 -23.69 1.72 -16.16
N ALA A 682 -24.98 2.03 -15.97
CA ALA A 682 -25.52 3.37 -16.21
C ALA A 682 -24.81 4.43 -15.35
N SER A 683 -24.53 4.14 -14.07
CA SER A 683 -23.80 5.05 -13.17
C SER A 683 -22.37 5.36 -13.64
N LEU A 684 -21.80 4.47 -14.46
CA LEU A 684 -20.46 4.59 -15.04
C LEU A 684 -20.48 5.12 -16.48
N GLY A 685 -21.66 5.45 -17.02
CA GLY A 685 -21.82 5.86 -18.42
C GLY A 685 -21.61 4.73 -19.42
N ALA A 686 -21.74 3.47 -19.00
CA ALA A 686 -21.56 2.27 -19.81
C ALA A 686 -22.89 1.53 -20.05
N ARG A 687 -22.96 0.76 -21.13
CA ARG A 687 -24.07 -0.14 -21.44
C ARG A 687 -23.56 -1.32 -22.26
N PHE A 688 -24.03 -2.52 -21.91
CA PHE A 688 -23.71 -3.77 -22.60
C PHE A 688 -25.00 -4.50 -22.93
N ASP A 689 -25.12 -5.05 -24.14
CA ASP A 689 -26.32 -5.77 -24.57
C ASP A 689 -26.18 -7.29 -24.39
N GLU A 690 -25.03 -7.89 -24.72
CA GLU A 690 -24.80 -9.35 -24.62
C GLU A 690 -23.51 -9.73 -23.88
N HIS A 691 -22.40 -9.07 -24.22
CA HIS A 691 -21.07 -9.38 -23.67
C HIS A 691 -20.48 -8.16 -22.95
N PHE A 692 -19.90 -8.39 -21.78
CA PHE A 692 -19.13 -7.40 -21.03
C PHE A 692 -17.69 -7.30 -21.55
N ASP A 693 -17.11 -6.10 -21.55
CA ASP A 693 -15.70 -5.89 -21.91
C ASP A 693 -15.11 -4.66 -21.21
N ALA A 694 -13.78 -4.61 -21.13
CA ALA A 694 -13.03 -3.44 -20.70
C ALA A 694 -13.02 -2.35 -21.81
N PRO A 695 -12.80 -1.07 -21.48
CA PRO A 695 -12.61 -0.04 -22.49
C PRO A 695 -11.33 -0.35 -23.28
N ARG A 696 -11.39 -0.33 -24.60
CA ARG A 696 -10.26 -0.63 -25.50
C ARG A 696 -9.88 0.53 -26.40
N ASN A 697 -10.65 1.62 -26.38
CA ASN A 697 -10.53 2.74 -27.29
C ASN A 697 -10.59 2.30 -28.77
N TRP A 698 -11.59 1.45 -29.06
CA TRP A 698 -12.02 0.99 -30.39
C TRP A 698 -13.26 1.73 -30.90
N GLU A 699 -13.58 2.85 -30.25
CA GLU A 699 -14.70 3.72 -30.57
C GLU A 699 -16.08 3.08 -30.40
N ARG A 700 -16.23 2.08 -29.53
CA ARG A 700 -17.50 1.35 -29.32
C ARG A 700 -18.59 2.15 -28.59
N GLY A 701 -18.32 3.42 -28.30
CA GLY A 701 -19.16 4.34 -27.55
C GLY A 701 -18.32 5.15 -26.55
N ASP A 702 -18.93 6.13 -25.89
CA ASP A 702 -18.23 7.01 -24.93
C ASP A 702 -17.59 6.23 -23.78
N TRP A 703 -18.21 5.11 -23.38
CA TRP A 703 -17.68 4.22 -22.34
C TRP A 703 -16.36 3.53 -22.70
N ASP A 704 -16.07 3.36 -23.99
CA ASP A 704 -14.91 2.63 -24.51
C ASP A 704 -13.68 3.54 -24.66
N ALA A 705 -13.87 4.86 -24.61
CA ALA A 705 -12.81 5.85 -24.83
C ALA A 705 -11.81 5.91 -23.68
N TYR A 706 -10.52 6.03 -24.01
CA TYR A 706 -9.44 6.33 -23.05
C TYR A 706 -9.43 7.81 -22.69
N ASP A 707 -10.43 8.23 -21.92
CA ASP A 707 -10.57 9.60 -21.43
C ASP A 707 -10.62 9.60 -19.91
N THR A 708 -9.79 10.41 -19.26
CA THR A 708 -9.82 10.60 -17.80
C THR A 708 -11.16 11.14 -17.28
N ALA A 709 -11.99 11.75 -18.12
CA ALA A 709 -13.36 12.13 -17.77
C ALA A 709 -14.33 10.93 -17.77
N ASN A 710 -14.03 9.86 -18.53
CA ASN A 710 -14.83 8.63 -18.59
C ASN A 710 -14.74 7.85 -17.26
N PRO A 711 -15.85 7.71 -16.49
CA PRO A 711 -15.86 6.98 -15.22
C PRO A 711 -15.52 5.49 -15.37
N PHE A 712 -15.96 4.83 -16.45
CA PHE A 712 -15.70 3.42 -16.69
C PHE A 712 -14.21 3.17 -16.98
N TYR A 713 -13.58 4.06 -17.75
CA TYR A 713 -12.12 4.01 -17.96
C TYR A 713 -11.31 4.27 -16.69
N ARG A 714 -11.70 5.25 -15.87
CA ARG A 714 -11.05 5.44 -14.55
C ARG A 714 -11.19 4.21 -13.66
N ALA A 715 -12.33 3.52 -13.71
CA ALA A 715 -12.52 2.28 -12.97
C ALA A 715 -11.60 1.15 -13.48
N TRP A 716 -11.39 1.05 -14.80
CA TRP A 716 -10.45 0.11 -15.41
C TRP A 716 -8.99 0.36 -14.99
N ILE A 717 -8.57 1.63 -14.98
CA ILE A 717 -7.26 2.04 -14.47
C ILE A 717 -7.10 1.69 -12.99
N GLY A 718 -8.12 1.99 -12.17
CA GLY A 718 -8.15 1.63 -10.76
C GLY A 718 -8.06 0.11 -10.54
N PHE A 719 -8.74 -0.67 -11.37
CA PHE A 719 -8.72 -2.13 -11.30
C PHE A 719 -7.34 -2.74 -11.61
N ASN A 720 -6.65 -2.28 -12.65
CA ASN A 720 -5.31 -2.76 -12.97
C ASN A 720 -4.34 -2.51 -11.81
N ARG A 721 -4.37 -1.31 -11.21
CA ARG A 721 -3.59 -1.01 -10.00
C ARG A 721 -3.99 -1.90 -8.82
N TYR A 722 -5.30 -2.10 -8.62
CA TYR A 722 -5.82 -2.98 -7.57
C TYR A 722 -5.29 -4.42 -7.69
N VAL A 723 -5.24 -4.99 -8.90
CA VAL A 723 -4.72 -6.35 -9.12
C VAL A 723 -3.25 -6.47 -8.73
N VAL A 724 -2.43 -5.49 -9.11
CA VAL A 724 -1.01 -5.43 -8.72
C VAL A 724 -0.87 -5.31 -7.20
N SER A 725 -1.60 -4.37 -6.57
CA SER A 725 -1.62 -4.24 -5.11
C SER A 725 -2.04 -5.53 -4.42
N ARG A 726 -3.01 -6.26 -4.97
CA ARG A 726 -3.47 -7.54 -4.41
C ARG A 726 -2.36 -8.58 -4.46
N ARG A 727 -1.65 -8.73 -5.58
CA ARG A 727 -0.53 -9.67 -5.72
C ARG A 727 0.60 -9.35 -4.74
N VAL A 728 0.96 -8.08 -4.59
CA VAL A 728 1.94 -7.68 -3.57
C VAL A 728 1.43 -7.97 -2.15
N ALA A 729 0.15 -7.70 -1.87
CA ALA A 729 -0.45 -8.03 -0.58
C ALA A 729 -0.42 -9.53 -0.26
N GLU A 730 -0.55 -10.41 -1.26
CA GLU A 730 -0.35 -11.86 -1.08
C GLU A 730 1.08 -12.18 -0.65
N THR A 731 2.09 -11.54 -1.25
CA THR A 731 3.49 -11.75 -0.86
C THR A 731 3.79 -11.32 0.58
N PHE A 732 3.22 -10.19 1.01
CA PHE A 732 3.33 -9.69 2.38
C PHE A 732 2.60 -10.61 3.36
N ARG A 733 1.41 -11.09 2.99
CA ARG A 733 0.67 -12.11 3.76
C ARG A 733 1.53 -13.35 3.97
N GLU A 734 2.17 -13.89 2.94
CA GLU A 734 2.98 -15.11 3.08
C GLU A 734 4.21 -14.90 3.98
N ALA A 735 4.84 -13.73 3.94
CA ALA A 735 5.94 -13.39 4.86
C ALA A 735 5.46 -13.29 6.32
N LEU A 736 4.31 -12.65 6.56
CA LEU A 736 3.69 -12.59 7.89
C LEU A 736 3.30 -14.00 8.39
N LEU A 737 2.69 -14.82 7.54
CA LEU A 737 2.30 -16.20 7.86
C LEU A 737 3.50 -17.12 8.11
N ALA A 738 4.66 -16.84 7.51
CA ALA A 738 5.92 -17.53 7.81
C ALA A 738 6.50 -17.12 9.18
N GLY A 739 6.10 -15.96 9.72
CA GLY A 739 6.48 -15.47 11.03
C GLY A 739 7.46 -14.30 11.01
N PHE A 740 7.68 -13.64 9.87
CA PHE A 740 8.49 -12.42 9.80
C PHE A 740 7.73 -11.22 10.39
N PRO A 741 8.39 -10.36 11.20
CA PRO A 741 7.73 -9.17 11.76
C PRO A 741 7.54 -8.07 10.69
N PRO A 742 6.52 -7.20 10.80
CA PRO A 742 6.12 -6.32 9.70
C PRO A 742 7.21 -5.36 9.20
N GLU A 743 8.04 -4.80 10.08
CA GLU A 743 9.01 -3.77 9.69
C GLU A 743 10.22 -4.33 8.92
N ILE A 744 10.47 -5.66 8.93
CA ILE A 744 11.52 -6.26 8.08
C ILE A 744 11.03 -6.55 6.65
N ILE A 745 9.72 -6.64 6.47
CA ILE A 745 9.08 -6.88 5.17
C ILE A 745 9.07 -5.57 4.41
N LYS A 746 9.78 -5.54 3.29
CA LYS A 746 9.95 -4.42 2.36
C LYS A 746 9.43 -4.84 0.99
N CYS A 747 9.59 -3.99 0.00
CA CYS A 747 9.20 -4.26 -1.36
C CYS A 747 10.24 -3.72 -2.33
N HIS A 748 10.28 -4.33 -3.51
CA HIS A 748 11.10 -3.90 -4.63
C HIS A 748 10.17 -3.46 -5.75
N GLN A 749 9.76 -2.18 -5.78
CA GLN A 749 8.74 -1.68 -6.72
C GLN A 749 9.17 -0.37 -7.35
N ILE A 750 8.83 -0.19 -8.63
CA ILE A 750 9.12 1.02 -9.39
C ILE A 750 8.01 2.05 -9.13
N PRO A 751 8.29 3.25 -8.60
CA PRO A 751 7.23 4.23 -8.35
C PRO A 751 6.65 4.86 -9.63
N ASP A 752 5.33 4.77 -9.82
CA ASP A 752 4.58 5.13 -11.04
C ASP A 752 4.95 6.54 -11.56
N THR A 753 4.94 7.54 -10.69
CA THR A 753 5.05 8.97 -11.03
C THR A 753 6.47 9.52 -10.92
N TYR A 754 7.36 8.85 -10.17
CA TYR A 754 8.75 9.28 -9.98
C TYR A 754 9.73 8.66 -10.95
N ALA A 755 9.37 7.53 -11.54
CA ALA A 755 10.15 6.84 -12.55
C ALA A 755 10.17 7.58 -13.91
N VAL A 756 9.19 8.45 -14.19
CA VAL A 756 9.00 8.95 -15.57
C VAL A 756 9.55 10.36 -15.72
N GLY A 757 10.82 10.42 -16.09
CA GLY A 757 11.48 11.63 -16.58
C GLY A 757 12.84 11.39 -17.23
N ASN A 758 13.44 10.20 -17.05
CA ASN A 758 14.68 9.85 -17.74
C ASN A 758 14.92 8.33 -17.85
N LEU A 759 13.87 7.53 -18.11
CA LEU A 759 14.05 6.12 -18.48
C LEU A 759 14.26 5.93 -19.99
N GLN A 760 14.45 6.99 -20.78
CA GLN A 760 14.86 6.86 -22.19
C GLN A 760 16.21 6.12 -22.37
N ALA A 761 16.94 5.86 -21.29
CA ALA A 761 18.10 4.99 -21.28
C ALA A 761 17.79 3.50 -20.97
N PHE A 762 16.58 3.13 -20.54
CA PHE A 762 16.25 1.82 -19.96
C PHE A 762 14.86 1.24 -20.31
N SER A 763 13.79 2.04 -20.43
CA SER A 763 12.43 1.57 -20.72
C SER A 763 11.52 2.72 -21.20
N ASP A 764 10.80 2.52 -22.31
CA ASP A 764 9.94 3.55 -22.93
C ASP A 764 8.53 3.69 -22.29
N VAL A 765 8.22 2.88 -21.26
CA VAL A 765 6.89 2.73 -20.62
C VAL A 765 6.21 4.04 -20.18
N THR A 766 5.13 4.37 -20.88
CA THR A 766 4.25 5.55 -20.68
C THR A 766 3.05 5.29 -19.75
N ALA A 767 2.61 4.04 -19.59
CA ALA A 767 1.52 3.64 -18.68
C ALA A 767 1.95 2.48 -17.77
N ARG A 768 2.12 2.78 -16.48
CA ARG A 768 2.60 1.85 -15.45
C ARG A 768 1.68 1.90 -14.24
N PHE A 769 1.22 0.73 -13.79
CA PHE A 769 0.36 0.60 -12.61
C PHE A 769 1.12 -0.14 -11.51
N THR A 770 1.43 0.54 -10.41
CA THR A 770 2.14 -0.07 -9.27
C THR A 770 1.47 0.25 -7.93
N PRO A 771 1.84 -0.43 -6.84
CA PRO A 771 1.09 -0.40 -5.59
C PRO A 771 1.58 0.64 -4.57
N ILE A 772 2.39 1.64 -4.96
CA ILE A 772 3.08 2.55 -4.02
C ILE A 772 2.16 3.13 -2.94
N ASP A 773 1.03 3.71 -3.34
CA ASP A 773 0.10 4.38 -2.42
C ASP A 773 -0.56 3.42 -1.41
N TRP A 774 -0.73 2.15 -1.77
CA TRP A 774 -1.22 1.14 -0.83
C TRP A 774 -0.10 0.70 0.13
N MET A 775 1.13 0.54 -0.37
CA MET A 775 2.26 0.08 0.44
C MET A 775 2.62 1.04 1.58
N LEU A 776 2.49 2.36 1.36
CA LEU A 776 2.68 3.37 2.41
C LEU A 776 1.66 3.24 3.57
N ASN A 777 0.60 2.45 3.42
CA ASN A 777 -0.43 2.21 4.45
C ASN A 777 -0.67 0.72 4.74
N ALA A 778 0.17 -0.17 4.22
CA ALA A 778 0.01 -1.61 4.42
C ALA A 778 0.28 -2.03 5.87
N GLY A 779 0.99 -1.21 6.65
CA GLY A 779 1.40 -1.50 8.03
C GLY A 779 2.67 -2.36 8.14
N THR A 780 3.46 -2.42 7.08
CA THR A 780 4.78 -3.07 7.01
C THR A 780 5.89 -2.02 6.83
N GLY A 781 7.13 -2.47 6.69
CA GLY A 781 8.20 -1.62 6.17
C GLY A 781 7.97 -1.23 4.70
N TYR A 782 8.81 -0.32 4.20
CA TYR A 782 8.71 0.22 2.84
C TYR A 782 10.02 0.05 2.07
N GLY A 783 9.92 -0.18 0.77
CA GLY A 783 11.06 -0.19 -0.16
C GLY A 783 10.60 0.23 -1.55
N PHE A 784 11.56 0.54 -2.41
CA PHE A 784 11.29 0.80 -3.83
C PHE A 784 12.60 0.63 -4.61
N THR A 785 12.56 0.77 -5.92
CA THR A 785 13.77 0.74 -6.76
C THR A 785 13.85 1.98 -7.64
N ARG A 786 15.06 2.53 -7.84
CA ARG A 786 15.26 3.75 -8.64
C ARG A 786 16.70 4.03 -9.05
N TYR A 787 16.86 4.48 -10.29
CA TYR A 787 18.13 4.92 -10.88
C TYR A 787 18.30 6.46 -10.97
N GLY A 788 19.54 6.94 -10.86
CA GLY A 788 20.02 8.27 -11.30
C GLY A 788 19.94 9.41 -10.29
N VAL A 789 20.41 10.61 -10.65
CA VAL A 789 20.44 11.82 -9.79
C VAL A 789 19.05 12.44 -9.62
N TRP A 790 18.29 12.00 -8.62
CA TRP A 790 16.91 12.46 -8.39
C TRP A 790 16.67 13.19 -7.07
N TYR A 791 17.65 13.23 -6.17
CA TYR A 791 17.54 13.87 -4.87
C TYR A 791 17.42 15.40 -4.93
N ASN A 792 17.77 16.00 -6.07
CA ASN A 792 17.63 17.43 -6.34
C ASN A 792 16.24 17.79 -6.89
N ARG A 793 15.37 16.80 -7.12
CA ARG A 793 14.00 17.07 -7.55
C ARG A 793 13.19 17.63 -6.39
N PRO A 794 12.19 18.49 -6.66
CA PRO A 794 11.29 19.00 -5.62
C PRO A 794 10.55 17.90 -4.84
N HIS A 795 10.31 16.76 -5.49
CA HIS A 795 9.63 15.60 -4.93
C HIS A 795 10.26 14.31 -5.44
N ASP A 796 10.43 13.34 -4.54
CA ASP A 796 10.82 11.97 -4.86
C ASP A 796 10.25 10.94 -3.89
N ALA A 797 10.28 9.66 -4.29
CA ALA A 797 9.72 8.56 -3.51
C ALA A 797 10.35 8.40 -2.12
N LEU A 798 11.66 8.66 -1.97
CA LEU A 798 12.33 8.55 -0.68
C LEU A 798 11.94 9.72 0.23
N GLN A 799 11.92 10.95 -0.29
CA GLN A 799 11.44 12.14 0.43
C GLN A 799 10.02 11.92 0.94
N ASP A 800 9.14 11.41 0.08
CA ASP A 800 7.75 11.17 0.39
C ASP A 800 7.56 10.07 1.44
N ALA A 801 8.29 8.97 1.33
CA ALA A 801 8.30 7.91 2.32
C ALA A 801 8.85 8.42 3.66
N HIS A 802 9.97 9.14 3.65
CA HIS A 802 10.61 9.67 4.85
C HIS A 802 9.72 10.71 5.56
N ALA A 803 9.11 11.63 4.80
CA ALA A 803 8.14 12.59 5.32
C ALA A 803 6.87 11.91 5.87
N SER A 804 6.51 10.75 5.32
CA SER A 804 5.44 9.88 5.83
C SER A 804 5.86 9.03 7.05
N GLY A 805 7.10 9.14 7.52
CA GLY A 805 7.61 8.50 8.73
C GLY A 805 8.28 7.13 8.52
N PHE A 806 8.60 6.77 7.28
CA PHE A 806 9.40 5.58 6.98
C PHE A 806 10.89 5.89 7.13
N ASP A 807 11.49 5.44 8.23
CA ASP A 807 12.92 5.62 8.51
C ASP A 807 13.76 4.33 8.29
N ALA A 808 13.21 3.33 7.61
CA ALA A 808 13.92 2.12 7.21
C ALA A 808 13.47 1.69 5.82
N VAL A 809 13.94 2.41 4.81
CA VAL A 809 13.59 2.18 3.40
C VAL A 809 14.68 1.38 2.71
N SER A 810 14.31 0.29 2.03
CA SER A 810 15.23 -0.44 1.15
C SER A 810 15.16 0.08 -0.27
N ILE A 811 16.31 0.15 -0.95
CA ILE A 811 16.41 0.50 -2.36
C ILE A 811 16.93 -0.71 -3.13
N GLY A 812 16.02 -1.34 -3.89
CA GLY A 812 16.22 -2.63 -4.55
C GLY A 812 17.18 -2.60 -5.74
N GLU A 813 17.28 -1.47 -6.45
CA GLU A 813 18.32 -1.17 -7.43
C GLU A 813 18.63 0.33 -7.40
N TYR A 814 19.92 0.66 -7.36
CA TYR A 814 20.42 2.01 -7.24
C TYR A 814 21.70 2.21 -8.04
N GLN A 815 21.80 3.34 -8.74
CA GLN A 815 23.05 3.88 -9.27
C GLN A 815 22.94 5.40 -9.41
N ALA A 816 24.00 6.15 -9.11
CA ALA A 816 23.98 7.61 -9.17
C ALA A 816 23.87 8.17 -10.61
N LEU A 817 24.28 7.40 -11.63
CA LEU A 817 24.26 7.78 -13.06
C LEU A 817 24.90 9.14 -13.36
N THR A 818 26.03 9.43 -12.72
CA THR A 818 26.79 10.66 -12.95
C THR A 818 28.29 10.39 -12.94
N PRO A 819 29.09 11.00 -13.85
CA PRO A 819 30.54 10.93 -13.81
C PRO A 819 31.14 11.95 -12.82
N ASP A 820 30.32 12.74 -12.12
CA ASP A 820 30.75 13.64 -11.05
C ASP A 820 30.72 12.92 -9.69
N ALA A 821 31.90 12.68 -9.12
CA ALA A 821 32.07 12.01 -7.82
C ALA A 821 31.40 12.77 -6.67
N ARG A 822 31.36 14.11 -6.72
CA ARG A 822 30.67 14.91 -5.70
C ARG A 822 29.18 14.70 -5.77
N ALA A 823 28.59 14.78 -6.97
CA ALA A 823 27.16 14.58 -7.15
C ALA A 823 26.71 13.15 -6.78
N ALA A 824 27.53 12.14 -7.10
CA ALA A 824 27.28 10.75 -6.70
C ALA A 824 27.28 10.58 -5.17
N TYR A 825 28.26 11.20 -4.49
CA TYR A 825 28.32 11.18 -3.03
C TYR A 825 27.17 11.97 -2.39
N GLU A 826 26.81 13.15 -2.89
CA GLU A 826 25.68 13.93 -2.38
C GLU A 826 24.36 13.15 -2.49
N GLN A 827 24.18 12.36 -3.57
CA GLN A 827 23.03 11.47 -3.69
C GLN A 827 23.03 10.33 -2.66
N LEU A 828 24.15 9.61 -2.55
CA LEU A 828 24.26 8.49 -1.61
C LEU A 828 24.05 9.00 -0.17
N ARG A 829 24.63 10.17 0.15
CA ARG A 829 24.45 10.84 1.43
C ARG A 829 22.99 11.23 1.67
N PHE A 830 22.33 11.78 0.65
CA PHE A 830 20.90 12.07 0.72
C PHE A 830 20.07 10.83 1.06
N MET A 831 20.33 9.69 0.40
CA MET A 831 19.64 8.43 0.70
C MET A 831 19.86 8.01 2.15
N PHE A 832 21.13 8.00 2.59
CA PHE A 832 21.53 7.66 3.95
C PHE A 832 20.83 8.53 5.01
N ASP A 833 20.76 9.85 4.79
CA ASP A 833 20.15 10.79 5.73
C ASP A 833 18.62 10.74 5.76
N ASN A 834 17.96 10.23 4.70
CA ASN A 834 16.50 10.18 4.55
C ASN A 834 15.94 8.76 4.74
N GLY A 835 16.48 8.01 5.71
CA GLY A 835 15.88 6.76 6.17
C GLY A 835 16.20 5.53 5.32
N CYS A 836 17.10 5.61 4.33
CA CYS A 836 17.55 4.42 3.61
C CYS A 836 18.37 3.51 4.51
N VAL A 837 17.97 2.24 4.64
CA VAL A 837 18.66 1.23 5.45
C VAL A 837 19.50 0.27 4.60
N SER A 838 19.09 0.06 3.34
CA SER A 838 19.79 -0.81 2.42
C SER A 838 19.72 -0.27 1.00
N ALA A 839 20.82 -0.37 0.24
CA ALA A 839 20.86 -0.03 -1.18
C ALA A 839 21.63 -1.07 -2.00
N HIS A 840 20.95 -1.67 -2.98
CA HIS A 840 21.59 -2.52 -3.96
C HIS A 840 22.21 -1.66 -5.07
N CYS A 841 23.53 -1.51 -5.02
CA CYS A 841 24.26 -0.64 -5.92
C CYS A 841 24.60 -1.42 -7.20
N MET A 842 23.98 -1.04 -8.32
CA MET A 842 24.06 -1.74 -9.60
C MET A 842 25.35 -1.42 -10.37
N LEU A 843 25.95 -2.44 -11.00
CA LEU A 843 27.08 -2.26 -11.91
C LEU A 843 26.58 -2.08 -13.35
N TRP A 844 26.94 -0.98 -14.00
CA TRP A 844 26.62 -0.77 -15.41
C TRP A 844 27.55 -1.57 -16.32
N PRO A 845 27.03 -2.21 -17.39
CA PRO A 845 27.85 -2.88 -18.38
C PRO A 845 28.85 -1.93 -19.03
N ALA A 846 30.02 -2.43 -19.43
CA ALA A 846 31.11 -1.60 -19.99
C ALA A 846 30.66 -0.72 -21.18
N GLY A 847 29.72 -1.19 -22.01
CA GLY A 847 29.19 -0.41 -23.14
C GLY A 847 28.25 0.74 -22.75
N HIS A 848 27.78 0.77 -21.50
CA HIS A 848 26.85 1.77 -20.98
C HIS A 848 27.41 2.54 -19.78
N ASP A 849 28.57 2.13 -19.26
CA ASP A 849 29.27 2.82 -18.18
C ASP A 849 29.95 4.09 -18.69
N ARG A 850 29.40 5.25 -18.33
CA ARG A 850 29.96 6.57 -18.68
C ARG A 850 30.83 7.14 -17.56
N GLY A 851 31.48 6.28 -16.77
CA GLY A 851 32.19 6.64 -15.55
C GLY A 851 31.32 6.57 -14.29
N PHE A 852 30.12 5.98 -14.39
CA PHE A 852 29.16 5.87 -13.29
C PHE A 852 29.62 4.87 -12.24
N ASN A 853 30.23 3.76 -12.67
CA ASN A 853 30.68 2.74 -11.74
C ASN A 853 31.83 3.26 -10.84
N ASP A 854 32.73 4.08 -11.41
CA ASP A 854 33.88 4.62 -10.69
C ASP A 854 33.46 5.67 -9.66
N THR A 855 32.55 6.57 -10.00
CA THR A 855 32.05 7.59 -9.07
C THR A 855 31.21 7.00 -7.95
N MET A 856 30.42 5.97 -8.25
CA MET A 856 29.66 5.25 -7.22
C MET A 856 30.58 4.54 -6.24
N HIS A 857 31.65 3.93 -6.74
CA HIS A 857 32.66 3.31 -5.89
C HIS A 857 33.32 4.34 -4.96
N GLN A 858 33.72 5.51 -5.48
CA GLN A 858 34.28 6.61 -4.69
C GLN A 858 33.28 7.15 -3.65
N ALA A 859 32.00 7.26 -4.01
CA ALA A 859 30.95 7.70 -3.09
C ALA A 859 30.80 6.72 -1.90
N LEU A 860 30.82 5.41 -2.18
CA LEU A 860 30.80 4.38 -1.14
C LEU A 860 32.03 4.47 -0.24
N GLU A 861 33.23 4.51 -0.83
CA GLU A 861 34.49 4.61 -0.05
C GLU A 861 34.50 5.83 0.87
N ARG A 862 33.96 6.96 0.39
CA ARG A 862 33.83 8.17 1.21
C ARG A 862 32.84 7.99 2.36
N LEU A 863 31.64 7.43 2.10
CA LEU A 863 30.67 7.19 3.18
C LEU A 863 31.21 6.19 4.21
N ILE A 864 31.94 5.15 3.77
CA ILE A 864 32.63 4.19 4.64
C ILE A 864 33.72 4.86 5.47
N ALA A 865 34.45 5.84 4.93
CA ALA A 865 35.47 6.57 5.67
C ALA A 865 34.87 7.48 6.76
N GLU A 866 33.67 8.02 6.52
CA GLU A 866 32.94 8.84 7.50
C GLU A 866 32.26 7.99 8.59
N ASP A 867 31.72 6.83 8.18
CA ASP A 867 31.10 5.80 9.03
C ASP A 867 30.14 6.28 10.14
N PRO A 868 29.26 7.26 9.88
CA PRO A 868 28.35 7.73 10.91
C PRO A 868 27.28 6.67 11.24
N PRO A 869 26.75 6.63 12.48
CA PRO A 869 25.56 5.85 12.75
C PRO A 869 24.39 6.37 11.92
N ARG A 870 23.62 5.46 11.32
CA ARG A 870 22.48 5.80 10.48
C ARG A 870 21.40 6.57 11.26
N PRO A 871 20.93 7.73 10.77
CA PRO A 871 19.83 8.44 11.41
C PRO A 871 18.48 7.76 11.14
N GLY A 872 17.51 7.93 12.04
CA GLY A 872 16.10 7.58 11.75
C GLY A 872 15.38 6.90 12.91
N LEU A 873 15.60 5.59 13.09
CA LEU A 873 14.87 4.76 14.06
C LEU A 873 15.44 4.81 15.49
N THR A 874 16.69 5.23 15.66
CA THR A 874 17.42 5.17 16.93
C THR A 874 17.50 6.53 17.63
N GLY A 875 17.99 6.54 18.87
CA GLY A 875 18.09 7.74 19.69
C GLY A 875 17.12 7.70 20.87
N GLY A 876 17.60 7.16 21.99
CA GLY A 876 16.84 6.94 23.21
C GLY A 876 15.99 5.66 23.20
N VAL A 877 15.51 5.30 24.39
CA VAL A 877 14.57 4.19 24.62
C VAL A 877 13.43 4.69 25.49
N GLY A 878 12.20 4.45 25.05
CA GLY A 878 10.98 4.89 25.72
C GLY A 878 10.59 3.94 26.83
N GLN A 879 9.68 3.02 26.53
CA GLN A 879 9.21 2.00 27.46
C GLN A 879 9.83 0.63 27.17
N ILE A 880 9.99 -0.18 28.20
CA ILE A 880 10.34 -1.60 28.07
C ILE A 880 9.29 -2.45 28.79
N ARG A 881 8.87 -3.55 28.17
CA ARG A 881 7.92 -4.52 28.73
C ARG A 881 8.49 -5.93 28.68
N PRO A 882 8.49 -6.66 29.80
CA PRO A 882 8.92 -8.05 29.79
C PRO A 882 7.81 -8.95 29.23
N PHE A 883 8.18 -9.89 28.37
CA PHE A 883 7.31 -10.97 27.92
C PHE A 883 7.82 -12.32 28.45
N THR A 884 6.91 -13.14 28.96
CA THR A 884 7.22 -14.51 29.41
C THR A 884 6.00 -15.39 29.17
N ASP A 885 6.17 -16.45 28.38
CA ASP A 885 5.11 -17.41 28.04
C ASP A 885 5.70 -18.76 27.63
N ALA A 886 5.18 -19.86 28.16
CA ALA A 886 5.60 -21.23 27.82
C ALA A 886 7.12 -21.44 27.67
N GLY A 887 7.92 -20.87 28.59
CA GLY A 887 9.39 -20.95 28.58
C GLY A 887 10.09 -19.91 27.70
N ARG A 888 9.39 -19.26 26.77
CA ARG A 888 9.89 -18.10 26.02
C ARG A 888 10.00 -16.89 26.93
N ARG A 889 11.08 -16.14 26.81
CA ARG A 889 11.29 -14.88 27.54
C ARG A 889 12.10 -13.91 26.69
N PHE A 890 11.66 -12.68 26.62
CA PHE A 890 12.37 -11.58 25.98
C PHE A 890 11.82 -10.26 26.47
N ASP A 891 12.63 -9.20 26.37
CA ASP A 891 12.19 -7.84 26.62
C ASP A 891 11.66 -7.24 25.32
N ILE A 892 10.66 -6.37 25.36
CA ILE A 892 10.23 -5.57 24.21
C ILE A 892 10.54 -4.12 24.55
N ALA A 893 11.28 -3.43 23.70
CA ALA A 893 11.65 -2.02 23.90
C ALA A 893 11.04 -1.15 22.79
N CYS A 894 10.63 0.07 23.15
CA CYS A 894 10.36 1.14 22.20
C CYS A 894 11.65 1.95 22.00
N ILE A 895 12.30 1.81 20.83
CA ILE A 895 13.51 2.54 20.48
C ILE A 895 13.20 3.71 19.55
N GLY A 896 14.00 4.77 19.64
CA GLY A 896 13.77 6.03 18.93
C GLY A 896 12.72 6.87 19.65
N THR A 897 13.17 7.77 20.53
CA THR A 897 12.31 8.68 21.27
C THR A 897 12.61 10.14 20.97
N GLY A 898 11.62 11.00 21.17
CA GLY A 898 11.73 12.44 20.94
C GLY A 898 10.82 12.93 19.80
N PRO A 899 10.89 14.23 19.50
CA PRO A 899 9.88 14.92 18.69
C PRO A 899 9.90 14.55 17.20
N GLN A 900 10.93 13.85 16.72
CA GLN A 900 11.05 13.44 15.30
C GLN A 900 11.11 11.92 15.13
N ARG A 901 10.82 11.14 16.18
CA ARG A 901 10.92 9.68 16.16
C ARG A 901 9.53 9.05 16.25
N THR A 902 9.31 8.03 15.43
CA THR A 902 8.04 7.28 15.34
C THR A 902 7.91 6.22 16.45
N GLY A 903 9.04 5.70 16.94
CA GLY A 903 9.06 4.68 17.99
C GLY A 903 8.90 3.26 17.43
N LEU A 904 10.02 2.55 17.28
CA LEU A 904 10.05 1.16 16.85
C LEU A 904 9.94 0.23 18.07
N LEU A 905 9.00 -0.71 18.04
CA LEU A 905 8.93 -1.80 19.01
C LEU A 905 9.83 -2.95 18.56
N LYS A 906 10.78 -3.36 19.41
CA LYS A 906 11.79 -4.39 19.12
C LYS A 906 11.91 -5.40 20.27
N SER A 907 11.93 -6.70 19.96
CA SER A 907 12.20 -7.75 20.95
C SER A 907 13.69 -7.96 21.18
N LEU A 908 14.10 -8.20 22.43
CA LEU A 908 15.48 -8.22 22.87
C LEU A 908 15.79 -9.45 23.72
N ASN A 909 16.94 -10.05 23.42
CA ASN A 909 17.54 -11.11 24.22
C ASN A 909 18.14 -10.57 25.52
N ALA A 910 18.64 -11.47 26.36
CA ALA A 910 19.25 -11.12 27.64
C ALA A 910 20.45 -10.16 27.48
N ASP A 911 21.22 -10.31 26.41
CA ASP A 911 22.39 -9.50 26.12
C ASP A 911 22.07 -8.17 25.41
N GLY A 912 20.83 -7.96 25.00
CA GLY A 912 20.40 -6.78 24.25
C GLY A 912 20.41 -6.96 22.72
N SER A 913 20.85 -8.12 22.21
CA SER A 913 20.73 -8.45 20.79
C SER A 913 19.27 -8.60 20.37
N TRP A 914 19.00 -8.41 19.08
CA TRP A 914 17.66 -8.56 18.53
C TRP A 914 17.17 -10.02 18.60
N GLU A 915 15.99 -10.24 19.19
CA GLU A 915 15.39 -11.56 19.31
C GLU A 915 14.54 -11.95 18.07
N GLY A 916 14.03 -10.98 17.31
CA GLY A 916 13.39 -11.23 16.00
C GLY A 916 11.88 -11.45 15.99
N THR A 917 11.22 -11.62 17.13
CA THR A 917 9.75 -11.79 17.22
C THR A 917 8.97 -10.49 17.05
N VAL A 918 9.43 -9.40 17.65
CA VAL A 918 8.78 -8.08 17.56
C VAL A 918 9.72 -7.13 16.84
N TYR A 919 9.24 -6.55 15.75
CA TYR A 919 9.91 -5.51 14.98
C TYR A 919 8.86 -4.75 14.17
N VAL A 920 8.30 -3.69 14.76
CA VAL A 920 7.13 -2.97 14.21
C VAL A 920 7.11 -1.52 14.66
N VAL A 921 6.84 -0.59 13.74
CA VAL A 921 6.50 0.79 14.04
C VAL A 921 4.96 0.89 14.09
N PRO A 922 4.34 1.14 15.25
CA PRO A 922 2.88 1.13 15.35
C PRO A 922 2.22 2.28 14.59
N PHE A 923 2.89 3.43 14.47
CA PHE A 923 2.43 4.61 13.73
C PHE A 923 3.60 5.19 12.93
N HIS A 924 3.61 5.00 11.61
CA HIS A 924 4.58 5.67 10.73
C HIS A 924 4.19 7.13 10.52
N ALA A 925 2.97 7.37 10.03
CA ALA A 925 2.42 8.70 9.78
C ALA A 925 1.53 9.18 10.93
N HIS A 926 1.41 10.51 11.05
CA HIS A 926 0.41 11.18 11.87
C HIS A 926 -0.98 10.78 11.37
N VAL A 927 -1.87 10.47 12.30
CA VAL A 927 -3.26 10.12 11.99
C VAL A 927 -4.12 11.32 12.35
N GLU A 928 -4.59 12.02 11.33
CA GLU A 928 -5.52 13.13 11.53
C GLU A 928 -6.90 12.59 11.87
N VAL A 929 -7.52 13.14 12.92
CA VAL A 929 -8.87 12.75 13.35
C VAL A 929 -9.85 13.89 13.16
N THR A 930 -10.65 13.80 12.11
CA THR A 930 -11.66 14.81 11.73
C THR A 930 -13.05 14.34 12.17
N PRO A 931 -13.75 15.07 13.06
CA PRO A 931 -15.15 14.79 13.35
C PRO A 931 -16.02 14.94 12.10
N ILE A 932 -16.95 14.00 11.89
CA ILE A 932 -18.00 14.11 10.89
C ILE A 932 -19.29 14.47 11.60
N GLU A 933 -20.02 15.44 11.06
CA GLU A 933 -21.29 15.89 11.63
C GLU A 933 -22.33 14.76 11.63
N ALA A 934 -22.92 14.51 12.81
CA ALA A 934 -23.97 13.54 13.02
C ALA A 934 -24.82 13.96 14.23
N PRO A 935 -26.12 13.63 14.27
CA PRO A 935 -26.96 13.94 15.42
C PRO A 935 -26.47 13.18 16.66
N ARG A 936 -26.29 13.87 17.80
CA ARG A 936 -25.84 13.20 19.04
C ARG A 936 -26.84 12.18 19.60
N THR A 937 -28.11 12.40 19.32
CA THR A 937 -29.22 11.51 19.67
C THR A 937 -30.12 11.33 18.48
N ALA A 938 -30.61 10.12 18.24
CA ALA A 938 -31.53 9.85 17.16
C ALA A 938 -32.53 8.76 17.57
N GLU A 939 -33.71 8.79 16.95
CA GLU A 939 -34.73 7.77 17.12
C GLU A 939 -35.12 7.27 15.74
N LEU A 940 -34.83 5.99 15.51
CA LEU A 940 -34.89 5.33 14.22
C LEU A 940 -36.05 4.33 14.21
N ASP A 941 -36.71 4.24 13.06
CA ASP A 941 -37.78 3.31 12.75
C ASP A 941 -37.77 3.01 11.24
N GLU A 942 -38.78 2.31 10.73
CA GLU A 942 -38.87 1.95 9.30
C GLU A 942 -38.93 3.18 8.36
N ARG A 943 -39.18 4.38 8.87
CA ARG A 943 -39.28 5.63 8.09
C ARG A 943 -38.18 6.64 8.41
N ARG A 944 -37.36 6.38 9.43
CA ARG A 944 -36.32 7.30 9.93
C ARG A 944 -34.97 6.60 10.00
N SER A 945 -34.02 7.09 9.21
CA SER A 945 -32.61 6.69 9.24
C SER A 945 -31.69 7.88 9.47
N VAL A 946 -30.44 7.59 9.83
CA VAL A 946 -29.35 8.57 9.89
C VAL A 946 -28.32 8.18 8.84
N THR A 947 -27.91 9.13 8.00
CA THR A 947 -26.88 8.88 6.99
C THR A 947 -25.61 9.63 7.34
N VAL A 948 -24.50 8.89 7.39
CA VAL A 948 -23.14 9.45 7.47
C VAL A 948 -22.59 9.54 6.06
N GLY A 949 -22.48 10.76 5.51
CA GLY A 949 -22.00 11.01 4.15
C GLY A 949 -22.97 11.85 3.30
N PRO A 950 -22.72 11.99 1.99
CA PRO A 950 -21.66 11.30 1.24
C PRO A 950 -20.26 11.76 1.66
N LEU A 951 -19.39 10.78 1.89
CA LEU A 951 -17.98 10.95 2.20
C LEU A 951 -17.21 11.09 0.88
N GLY A 952 -16.52 12.23 0.72
CA GLY A 952 -15.70 12.51 -0.44
C GLY A 952 -14.21 12.19 -0.21
N GLY A 953 -13.55 11.70 -1.25
CA GLY A 953 -12.10 11.57 -1.32
C GLY A 953 -11.50 10.57 -0.35
N LEU A 954 -12.15 9.42 -0.12
CA LEU A 954 -11.58 8.37 0.72
C LEU A 954 -10.37 7.73 0.03
N ASP A 955 -9.39 7.28 0.82
CA ASP A 955 -8.15 6.69 0.30
C ASP A 955 -7.59 5.56 1.18
N SER A 956 -6.50 4.93 0.73
CA SER A 956 -5.72 3.98 1.54
C SER A 956 -5.27 4.63 2.87
N GLY A 957 -5.31 3.86 3.96
CA GLY A 957 -4.94 4.36 5.30
C GLY A 957 -6.03 5.20 5.98
N GLU A 958 -7.25 5.17 5.47
CA GLU A 958 -8.38 5.86 6.09
C GLU A 958 -9.40 4.90 6.69
N GLN A 959 -10.01 5.29 7.81
CA GLN A 959 -11.15 4.60 8.38
C GLN A 959 -12.22 5.56 8.90
N ILE A 960 -13.47 5.15 8.81
CA ILE A 960 -14.62 5.83 9.43
C ILE A 960 -14.99 5.07 10.69
N GLU A 961 -14.97 5.74 11.83
CA GLU A 961 -15.37 5.18 13.12
C GLU A 961 -16.66 5.84 13.58
N ILE A 962 -17.68 5.01 13.84
CA ILE A 962 -18.97 5.40 14.43
C ILE A 962 -19.06 4.75 15.80
N VAL A 963 -19.19 5.57 16.84
CA VAL A 963 -19.37 5.10 18.22
C VAL A 963 -20.60 5.75 18.83
N GLY A 964 -21.30 5.02 19.68
CA GLY A 964 -22.47 5.53 20.38
C GLY A 964 -23.03 4.50 21.35
N LYS A 965 -24.23 4.77 21.85
CA LYS A 965 -25.03 3.80 22.60
C LYS A 965 -26.34 3.57 21.88
N LEU A 966 -26.85 2.34 21.93
CA LEU A 966 -28.17 2.01 21.42
C LEU A 966 -29.04 1.31 22.48
N ARG A 967 -30.36 1.47 22.33
CA ARG A 967 -31.36 0.67 23.05
C ARG A 967 -32.62 0.47 22.21
N ALA A 968 -33.42 -0.52 22.55
CA ALA A 968 -34.77 -0.71 22.04
C ALA A 968 -35.66 -1.41 23.06
N ALA A 969 -36.96 -1.13 23.03
CA ALA A 969 -37.92 -1.79 23.92
C ALA A 969 -38.05 -3.30 23.62
N SER A 970 -37.95 -3.68 22.35
CA SER A 970 -37.99 -5.06 21.90
C SER A 970 -36.58 -5.60 21.68
N SER A 971 -36.32 -6.83 22.15
CA SER A 971 -35.07 -7.55 21.88
C SER A 971 -34.97 -8.08 20.44
N ARG A 972 -36.03 -7.95 19.63
CA ARG A 972 -36.03 -8.24 18.19
C ARG A 972 -35.58 -7.05 17.33
N SER A 973 -35.47 -5.86 17.93
CA SER A 973 -35.06 -4.66 17.18
C SER A 973 -33.54 -4.63 17.00
N GLU A 974 -33.11 -4.22 15.82
CA GLU A 974 -31.71 -4.17 15.42
C GLU A 974 -31.39 -2.82 14.79
N LEU A 975 -30.18 -2.32 15.04
CA LEU A 975 -29.58 -1.23 14.27
C LEU A 975 -28.86 -1.84 13.07
N ARG A 976 -29.36 -1.56 11.87
CA ARG A 976 -28.73 -1.93 10.60
C ARG A 976 -27.81 -0.80 10.13
N LEU A 977 -26.57 -1.17 9.79
CA LEU A 977 -25.59 -0.28 9.18
C LEU A 977 -25.29 -0.78 7.77
N THR A 978 -25.60 0.03 6.76
CA THR A 978 -25.44 -0.31 5.34
C THR A 978 -24.48 0.67 4.69
N VAL A 979 -23.37 0.17 4.14
CA VAL A 979 -22.49 1.01 3.31
C VAL A 979 -23.07 1.09 1.91
N THR A 980 -23.21 2.31 1.40
CA THR A 980 -23.70 2.58 0.05
C THR A 980 -22.69 3.42 -0.73
N ARG A 981 -22.75 3.33 -2.05
CA ARG A 981 -22.04 4.22 -2.98
C ARG A 981 -23.06 4.88 -3.90
N ALA A 982 -23.13 6.21 -3.87
CA ALA A 982 -24.14 6.97 -4.62
C ALA A 982 -25.57 6.43 -4.41
N GLY A 983 -25.88 5.97 -3.18
CA GLY A 983 -27.19 5.40 -2.82
C GLY A 983 -27.36 3.91 -3.08
N LEU A 984 -26.44 3.26 -3.81
CA LEU A 984 -26.49 1.82 -4.06
C LEU A 984 -25.77 1.04 -2.95
N PRO A 985 -26.42 0.06 -2.29
CA PRO A 985 -25.76 -0.78 -1.29
C PRO A 985 -24.57 -1.54 -1.87
N LEU A 986 -23.49 -1.58 -1.10
CA LEU A 986 -22.32 -2.37 -1.46
C LEU A 986 -22.47 -3.81 -0.94
N PRO A 987 -22.29 -4.82 -1.80
CA PRO A 987 -22.28 -6.24 -1.43
C PRO A 987 -21.41 -6.54 -0.21
N GLY A 988 -21.90 -7.38 0.70
CA GLY A 988 -21.18 -7.80 1.91
C GLY A 988 -20.97 -6.74 3.01
N LEU A 989 -21.49 -5.52 2.85
CA LEU A 989 -21.31 -4.38 3.78
C LEU A 989 -22.60 -3.92 4.46
N THR A 990 -23.49 -4.87 4.76
CA THR A 990 -24.68 -4.63 5.60
C THR A 990 -24.54 -5.43 6.89
N HIS A 991 -24.63 -4.74 8.04
CA HIS A 991 -24.42 -5.36 9.34
C HIS A 991 -25.54 -4.98 10.31
N ALA A 992 -25.92 -5.91 11.18
CA ALA A 992 -26.98 -5.69 12.18
C ALA A 992 -26.43 -5.82 13.61
N LEU A 993 -26.74 -4.83 14.44
CA LEU A 993 -26.41 -4.82 15.86
C LEU A 993 -27.68 -4.98 16.69
N ARG A 994 -27.72 -5.98 17.57
CA ARG A 994 -28.88 -6.23 18.43
C ARG A 994 -29.06 -5.12 19.45
N ALA A 995 -30.29 -4.64 19.56
CA ALA A 995 -30.67 -3.69 20.59
C ALA A 995 -31.23 -4.41 21.82
N THR A 996 -31.07 -3.80 23.00
CA THR A 996 -31.66 -4.30 24.25
C THR A 996 -32.38 -3.16 24.97
N PRO A 997 -33.25 -3.43 25.95
CA PRO A 997 -33.88 -2.37 26.76
C PRO A 997 -32.88 -1.49 27.51
N ALA A 998 -31.69 -2.01 27.82
CA ALA A 998 -30.59 -1.24 28.40
C ALA A 998 -29.76 -0.54 27.31
N TRP A 999 -29.26 0.65 27.64
CA TRP A 999 -28.25 1.34 26.82
C TRP A 999 -26.98 0.51 26.71
N ARG A 1000 -26.60 0.14 25.48
CA ARG A 1000 -25.38 -0.61 25.18
C ARG A 1000 -24.46 0.20 24.29
N PRO A 1001 -23.16 0.34 24.62
CA PRO A 1001 -22.19 0.91 23.69
C PRO A 1001 -22.08 0.06 22.43
N PHE A 1002 -21.90 0.72 21.30
CA PHE A 1002 -21.51 0.09 20.05
C PHE A 1002 -20.37 0.84 19.37
N ARG A 1003 -19.65 0.11 18.55
CA ARG A 1003 -18.58 0.61 17.70
C ARG A 1003 -18.69 -0.03 16.32
N TYR A 1004 -18.74 0.80 15.29
CA TYR A 1004 -18.69 0.39 13.90
C TYR A 1004 -17.50 1.06 13.21
N VAL A 1005 -16.73 0.30 12.45
CA VAL A 1005 -15.60 0.79 11.68
C VAL A 1005 -15.73 0.36 10.23
N LEU A 1006 -15.56 1.29 9.30
CA LEU A 1006 -15.29 0.99 7.90
C LEU A 1006 -13.86 1.35 7.57
N ARG A 1007 -13.00 0.37 7.29
CA ARG A 1007 -11.64 0.60 6.81
C ARG A 1007 -11.62 0.67 5.29
N ASN A 1008 -10.86 1.62 4.76
CA ASN A 1008 -10.76 1.84 3.34
C ASN A 1008 -9.30 1.65 2.86
N GLN A 1009 -9.10 0.68 1.98
CA GLN A 1009 -7.78 0.33 1.43
C GLN A 1009 -7.55 0.93 0.03
N LEU A 1010 -8.57 1.53 -0.58
CA LEU A 1010 -8.56 1.95 -1.98
C LEU A 1010 -9.14 3.35 -2.17
N PRO A 1011 -8.74 4.12 -3.18
CA PRO A 1011 -9.42 5.35 -3.55
C PRO A 1011 -10.91 5.11 -3.82
N THR A 1012 -11.79 5.73 -3.03
CA THR A 1012 -13.25 5.60 -3.17
C THR A 1012 -13.95 6.94 -2.99
N GLU A 1013 -15.10 7.09 -3.66
CA GLU A 1013 -15.87 8.32 -3.72
C GLU A 1013 -17.36 8.03 -3.52
N ALA A 1014 -18.09 9.03 -3.03
CA ALA A 1014 -19.54 8.99 -2.82
C ALA A 1014 -20.00 7.85 -1.88
N ILE A 1015 -19.18 7.50 -0.90
CA ILE A 1015 -19.52 6.47 0.10
C ILE A 1015 -20.41 7.08 1.17
N SER A 1016 -21.48 6.38 1.56
CA SER A 1016 -22.29 6.74 2.73
C SER A 1016 -22.49 5.52 3.63
N ILE A 1017 -22.74 5.75 4.91
CA ILE A 1017 -23.13 4.70 5.86
C ILE A 1017 -24.51 5.06 6.39
N GLU A 1018 -25.53 4.27 6.03
CA GLU A 1018 -26.88 4.44 6.51
C GLU A 1018 -27.11 3.63 7.79
N LEU A 1019 -27.62 4.29 8.82
CA LEU A 1019 -28.05 3.71 10.09
C LEU A 1019 -29.58 3.69 10.11
N ALA A 1020 -30.17 2.50 10.05
CA ALA A 1020 -31.61 2.29 10.03
C ALA A 1020 -32.04 1.28 11.10
N ALA A 1021 -33.27 1.38 11.59
CA ALA A 1021 -33.82 0.37 12.49
C ALA A 1021 -34.50 -0.76 11.70
N SER A 1022 -34.43 -1.98 12.23
CA SER A 1022 -35.12 -3.16 11.71
C SER A 1022 -35.80 -3.91 12.85
N GLY A 1023 -36.99 -4.47 12.64
CA GLY A 1023 -37.70 -5.24 13.67
C GLY A 1023 -38.21 -4.41 14.85
N GLY A 1024 -38.35 -3.08 14.69
CA GLY A 1024 -38.91 -2.15 15.67
C GLY A 1024 -38.12 -0.85 15.79
N ARG A 1025 -38.44 -0.04 16.81
CA ARG A 1025 -37.83 1.27 17.07
C ARG A 1025 -36.49 1.14 17.80
N VAL A 1026 -35.48 1.87 17.36
CA VAL A 1026 -34.15 1.93 17.99
C VAL A 1026 -33.82 3.36 18.38
N GLU A 1027 -33.35 3.56 19.61
CA GLU A 1027 -32.86 4.85 20.10
C GLU A 1027 -31.33 4.86 20.14
N LEU A 1028 -30.73 5.97 19.72
CA LEU A 1028 -29.29 6.23 19.75
C LEU A 1028 -28.95 7.41 20.65
N GLN A 1029 -27.85 7.31 21.40
CA GLN A 1029 -27.30 8.37 22.24
C GLN A 1029 -25.77 8.41 22.12
N ASP A 1030 -25.20 9.60 22.37
CA ASP A 1030 -23.76 9.84 22.36
C ASP A 1030 -23.11 9.47 21.02
N LEU A 1031 -23.88 9.56 19.92
CA LEU A 1031 -23.38 9.22 18.59
C LEU A 1031 -22.25 10.19 18.19
N ARG A 1032 -21.13 9.62 17.79
CA ARG A 1032 -19.97 10.34 17.28
C ARG A 1032 -19.43 9.61 16.08
N VAL A 1033 -19.07 10.40 15.08
CA VAL A 1033 -18.47 9.90 13.84
C VAL A 1033 -17.15 10.61 13.64
N THR A 1034 -16.10 9.86 13.34
CA THR A 1034 -14.79 10.41 13.00
C THR A 1034 -14.24 9.76 11.74
N ARG A 1035 -13.59 10.58 10.91
CA ARG A 1035 -12.67 10.12 9.86
C ARG A 1035 -11.27 10.14 10.46
N GLN A 1036 -10.58 9.02 10.35
CA GLN A 1036 -9.18 8.89 10.77
C GLN A 1036 -8.35 8.66 9.51
N SER A 1037 -7.42 9.58 9.23
CA SER A 1037 -6.65 9.60 7.98
C SER A 1037 -5.15 9.59 8.27
N GLU A 1038 -4.47 8.51 7.90
CA GLU A 1038 -3.00 8.46 7.88
C GLU A 1038 -2.45 9.46 6.85
N GLN A 1039 -1.70 10.45 7.32
CA GLN A 1039 -1.14 11.53 6.50
C GLN A 1039 0.11 11.07 5.74
N THR A 1040 -0.07 10.12 4.84
CA THR A 1040 0.97 9.60 3.93
C THR A 1040 0.92 10.29 2.58
N ALA A 1041 2.03 10.28 1.84
CA ALA A 1041 2.04 10.69 0.44
C ALA A 1041 1.07 9.83 -0.40
N LYS A 1042 0.41 10.45 -1.39
CA LYS A 1042 -0.52 9.80 -2.34
C LYS A 1042 -0.14 10.20 -3.76
N LEU A 1043 0.76 9.44 -4.35
CA LEU A 1043 1.39 9.74 -5.62
C LEU A 1043 0.39 9.78 -6.76
N THR A 1044 -0.56 8.85 -6.76
CA THR A 1044 -1.59 8.74 -7.80
C THR A 1044 -2.60 9.90 -7.76
N LYS A 1045 -2.64 10.64 -6.64
CA LYS A 1045 -3.46 11.84 -6.45
C LYS A 1045 -2.65 13.14 -6.51
N GLY A 1046 -1.36 13.07 -6.83
CA GLY A 1046 -0.47 14.24 -6.85
C GLY A 1046 -0.24 14.87 -5.48
N ARG A 1047 -0.46 14.13 -4.38
CA ARG A 1047 -0.13 14.58 -3.02
C ARG A 1047 1.26 14.08 -2.67
N PHE A 1048 2.25 14.92 -2.94
CA PHE A 1048 3.65 14.65 -2.60
C PHE A 1048 3.93 15.10 -1.17
N GLY A 1049 4.69 14.31 -0.42
CA GLY A 1049 4.95 14.47 1.01
C GLY A 1049 3.87 13.90 1.93
N GLY A 1050 4.28 13.64 3.17
CA GLY A 1050 3.41 13.19 4.26
C GLY A 1050 3.65 13.97 5.56
N THR A 1051 2.91 13.64 6.60
CA THR A 1051 3.17 14.09 7.97
C THR A 1051 3.49 12.86 8.82
N ARG A 1052 4.75 12.75 9.24
CA ARG A 1052 5.21 11.66 10.10
C ARG A 1052 4.62 11.72 11.51
N HIS A 1053 4.47 10.54 12.12
CA HIS A 1053 4.19 10.41 13.55
C HIS A 1053 5.39 10.89 14.39
N ARG A 1054 5.10 11.38 15.60
CA ARG A 1054 6.08 12.00 16.50
C ARG A 1054 5.91 11.55 17.94
N GLY A 1055 6.96 11.68 18.73
CA GLY A 1055 6.90 11.41 20.17
C GLY A 1055 6.94 9.94 20.55
N ALA A 1056 7.31 9.04 19.64
CA ALA A 1056 7.32 7.59 19.84
C ALA A 1056 5.95 7.02 20.27
N VAL A 1057 5.92 5.91 21.01
CA VAL A 1057 4.68 5.26 21.47
C VAL A 1057 4.73 4.90 22.95
N THR A 1058 3.57 4.83 23.59
CA THR A 1058 3.40 4.05 24.81
C THR A 1058 2.87 2.67 24.46
N PHE A 1059 3.18 1.64 25.23
CA PHE A 1059 2.63 0.31 24.97
C PHE A 1059 2.58 -0.59 26.21
N ASP A 1060 1.78 -1.64 26.10
CA ASP A 1060 1.73 -2.75 27.04
C ASP A 1060 1.34 -4.05 26.33
N VAL A 1061 1.61 -5.20 26.95
CA VAL A 1061 1.49 -6.52 26.31
C VAL A 1061 0.50 -7.44 27.01
N LEU A 1062 -0.41 -8.05 26.23
CA LEU A 1062 -1.35 -9.02 26.76
C LEU A 1062 -0.63 -10.34 27.05
N ARG A 1063 -0.75 -10.82 28.28
CA ARG A 1063 -0.24 -12.13 28.70
C ARG A 1063 -1.20 -13.25 28.29
N ASN A 1064 -0.66 -14.39 27.86
CA ASN A 1064 -1.41 -15.65 27.85
C ASN A 1064 -1.53 -16.18 29.29
N THR A 1065 -2.59 -16.94 29.57
CA THR A 1065 -2.76 -17.58 30.87
C THR A 1065 -1.65 -18.61 31.08
N GLN A 1066 -0.91 -18.49 32.19
CA GLN A 1066 -0.23 -19.64 32.80
C GLN A 1066 -1.24 -20.48 33.55
#